data_AF-A0AAU4S1C7-F1
#
_entry.id   AF-A0AAU4S1C7-F1
#
_cell.length_a   1.000
_cell.length_b   1.000
_cell.length_c   1.000
_cell.angle_alpha   90.00
_cell.angle_beta   90.00
_cell.angle_gamma   90.00
#
_symmetry.space_group_name_H-M   'P 1'
#
loop_
_entity.id
_entity.type
_entity.pdbx_description
1 polymer ?
#
loop_
_entity_poly.entity_id
_entity_poly.type
_entity_poly.pdbx_seq_one_letter_code
_entity_poly.pdbx_strand_id
1 'polypeptide(L)'
;MSSLMDAVRAGRIAEVASLLDGMTDAERRACFPELKALRKELRADRWSEQGRQVLPALHLAGAACQTGAAAVANWLAATDFTWAPASPGRLIDTLADRDLAWIADVTHRLAQRPVSARVPFELMTGLVRLSACPVPTTDAYVQGWLMHIGSTWARSGSLVDRLRQEPQLAELVAALFEIDDIGSVFGWVAGEGRNSWPTSLARLTEEGTLDRKSMVDGCVARLLRGGRASDVRVFLQLLQALAPTREEERERVADWTALAADAASPVAAHAQSVLAGLALDGELPPRRLAEMSEAVLFRTEKKLLRTQLVLLGKVLAQDAAGVDELLPCLAQALGHTDSEVQERAVKLVERYAPKIGDPGVQDVLAAGAEQSSPVLRARVAEALGVIHVTAEVYEEALPPAPVPVRLSPAPESVAELAEEVGALLAGSGSDVAAFERTLDGLVRHAHQDPDALREALEPVASRLRWFTADTVYPSDFFGLRHLELILAALLRKTPPEGFHTPLQDPLSVAGCVHSPLGRAFNSRIWEIAHRIHADPPPFLLSTPTWNTGILEPDELVTRLDAYRDLGVRVAPTDFAQALLRVRRQDRAAAEAAAERAAALGTSEGTRLAHWLTADTPALPPVRRRTAGPWVLLAYGELEELQQDFPPDFHPLGRPVSVYSDRWRCYHWDADLRPHWTALLPERRELVAVRLLRDFSSLAVDDTRGAAEILPRLAESDGAAGPALHLGLAYALGARHEEDRLAAVDALLVLAAREQLDAERLGTDLGELVGSGAVKPARLVESVRTAAATGANATIWEMLRHTLPALLGDLTGDRPPTPPRGLGDLVAVAADCAERSGARGEVPHLAQIAERRGSSRLVAQARRLRSTLVAEVAA
;
A
#
# COMPACT_ATOMS: atom_id res chain seq x y z
N MET A 1 13.60 -49.03 -26.18
CA MET A 1 12.62 -47.91 -26.21
C MET A 1 11.70 -47.92 -24.97
N SER A 2 11.21 -49.06 -24.45
CA SER A 2 10.41 -49.03 -23.19
C SER A 2 11.22 -48.70 -21.94
N SER A 3 12.45 -49.22 -21.79
CA SER A 3 13.23 -49.09 -20.53
C SER A 3 13.53 -47.65 -20.11
N LEU A 4 13.87 -46.76 -21.06
CA LEU A 4 14.11 -45.34 -20.77
C LEU A 4 12.82 -44.63 -20.32
N MET A 5 11.70 -44.88 -21.01
CA MET A 5 10.41 -44.29 -20.65
C MET A 5 9.87 -44.82 -19.33
N ASP A 6 10.09 -46.10 -19.04
CA ASP A 6 9.74 -46.72 -17.75
C ASP A 6 10.54 -46.09 -16.60
N ALA A 7 11.85 -45.87 -16.81
CA ALA A 7 12.70 -45.18 -15.84
C ALA A 7 12.31 -43.71 -15.63
N VAL A 8 11.95 -42.99 -16.71
CA VAL A 8 11.47 -41.60 -16.63
C VAL A 8 10.15 -41.53 -15.87
N ARG A 9 9.15 -42.36 -16.23
CA ARG A 9 7.83 -42.39 -15.56
C ARG A 9 7.91 -42.81 -14.09
N ALA A 10 8.93 -43.58 -13.71
CA ALA A 10 9.21 -43.94 -12.32
C ALA A 10 10.04 -42.86 -11.56
N GLY A 11 10.47 -41.78 -12.22
CA GLY A 11 11.30 -40.74 -11.62
C GLY A 11 12.74 -41.19 -11.27
N ARG A 12 13.23 -42.29 -11.84
CA ARG A 12 14.53 -42.90 -11.50
C ARG A 12 15.68 -42.24 -12.26
N ILE A 13 16.01 -41.00 -11.90
CA ILE A 13 16.97 -40.15 -12.62
C ILE A 13 18.37 -40.75 -12.81
N ALA A 14 18.86 -41.56 -11.87
CA ALA A 14 20.18 -42.20 -11.98
C ALA A 14 20.19 -43.32 -13.05
N GLU A 15 19.09 -44.09 -13.14
CA GLU A 15 18.92 -45.12 -14.17
C GLU A 15 18.75 -44.47 -15.55
N VAL A 16 18.02 -43.36 -15.64
CA VAL A 16 17.89 -42.56 -16.86
C VAL A 16 19.26 -42.11 -17.37
N ALA A 17 20.11 -41.55 -16.49
CA ALA A 17 21.47 -41.14 -16.87
C ALA A 17 22.30 -42.31 -17.41
N SER A 18 22.28 -43.46 -16.73
CA SER A 18 23.03 -44.65 -17.15
C SER A 18 22.54 -45.23 -18.48
N LEU A 19 21.23 -45.20 -18.74
CA LEU A 19 20.67 -45.67 -20.02
C LEU A 19 21.05 -44.73 -21.17
N LEU A 20 21.03 -43.41 -20.92
CA LEU A 20 21.40 -42.42 -21.93
C LEU A 20 22.88 -42.51 -22.32
N ASP A 21 23.77 -42.77 -21.38
CA ASP A 21 25.21 -42.93 -21.59
C ASP A 21 25.52 -44.04 -22.62
N GLY A 22 24.79 -45.16 -22.55
CA GLY A 22 24.94 -46.29 -23.48
C GLY A 22 24.26 -46.13 -24.85
N MET A 23 23.57 -45.02 -25.12
CA MET A 23 22.79 -44.81 -26.36
C MET A 23 23.53 -43.93 -27.39
N THR A 24 23.40 -44.28 -28.67
CA THR A 24 23.83 -43.45 -29.80
C THR A 24 22.92 -42.22 -30.00
N ASP A 25 23.40 -41.20 -30.71
CA ASP A 25 22.60 -40.01 -31.03
C ASP A 25 21.32 -40.32 -31.83
N ALA A 26 21.36 -41.34 -32.69
CA ALA A 26 20.19 -41.79 -33.44
C ALA A 26 19.12 -42.41 -32.51
N GLU A 27 19.54 -43.24 -31.55
CA GLU A 27 18.65 -43.86 -30.56
C GLU A 27 18.08 -42.81 -29.60
N ARG A 28 18.92 -41.88 -29.13
CA ARG A 28 18.51 -40.75 -28.29
C ARG A 28 17.44 -39.90 -28.99
N ARG A 29 17.63 -39.59 -30.28
CA ARG A 29 16.65 -38.84 -31.09
C ARG A 29 15.34 -39.60 -31.30
N ALA A 30 15.40 -40.92 -31.46
CA ALA A 30 14.21 -41.76 -31.63
C ALA A 30 13.29 -41.76 -30.40
N CYS A 31 13.82 -41.57 -29.19
CA CYS A 31 13.04 -41.51 -27.95
C CYS A 31 12.36 -40.16 -27.68
N PHE A 32 12.79 -39.07 -28.34
CA PHE A 32 12.31 -37.71 -28.03
C PHE A 32 10.80 -37.48 -28.23
N PRO A 33 10.13 -38.02 -29.28
CA PRO A 33 8.69 -37.86 -29.45
C PRO A 33 7.87 -38.33 -28.24
N GLU A 34 8.26 -39.45 -27.61
CA GLU A 34 7.59 -40.01 -26.44
C GLU A 34 7.80 -39.13 -25.19
N LEU A 35 9.00 -38.59 -24.99
CA LEU A 35 9.30 -37.63 -23.92
C LEU A 35 8.48 -36.33 -24.08
N LYS A 36 8.29 -35.87 -25.31
CA LYS A 36 7.44 -34.69 -25.60
C LYS A 36 5.96 -34.97 -25.30
N ALA A 37 5.48 -36.17 -25.59
CA ALA A 37 4.12 -36.59 -25.25
C ALA A 37 3.93 -36.64 -23.71
N LEU A 38 4.87 -37.24 -22.99
CA LEU A 38 4.85 -37.30 -21.52
C LEU A 38 4.90 -35.90 -20.88
N ARG A 39 5.69 -34.99 -21.44
CA ARG A 39 5.69 -33.59 -20.99
C ARG A 39 4.33 -32.91 -21.17
N LYS A 40 3.60 -33.21 -22.24
CA LYS A 40 2.25 -32.65 -22.49
C LYS A 40 1.23 -33.22 -21.50
N GLU A 41 1.31 -34.52 -21.22
CA GLU A 41 0.50 -35.22 -20.23
C GLU A 41 0.67 -34.59 -18.84
N LEU A 42 1.91 -34.43 -18.38
CA LEU A 42 2.22 -33.94 -17.03
C LEU A 42 2.00 -32.43 -16.83
N ARG A 43 1.63 -31.67 -17.88
CA ARG A 43 1.45 -30.21 -17.75
C ARG A 43 0.27 -29.86 -16.84
N ALA A 44 -0.80 -30.66 -16.87
CA ALA A 44 -1.95 -30.51 -15.98
C ALA A 44 -1.62 -30.96 -14.54
N ASP A 45 -0.83 -32.03 -14.41
CA ASP A 45 -0.51 -32.69 -13.13
C ASP A 45 0.79 -32.24 -12.47
N ARG A 46 1.43 -31.16 -12.96
CA ARG A 46 2.77 -30.71 -12.50
C ARG A 46 2.86 -30.38 -11.00
N TRP A 47 1.73 -30.15 -10.35
CA TRP A 47 1.66 -29.83 -8.93
C TRP A 47 1.39 -31.05 -8.04
N SER A 48 1.01 -32.18 -8.63
CA SER A 48 0.83 -33.46 -7.92
C SER A 48 2.16 -34.01 -7.41
N GLU A 49 2.10 -34.89 -6.41
CA GLU A 49 3.27 -35.62 -5.90
C GLU A 49 3.94 -36.44 -7.01
N GLN A 50 3.14 -37.10 -7.85
CA GLN A 50 3.61 -37.86 -9.00
C GLN A 50 4.33 -36.98 -10.03
N GLY A 51 3.77 -35.80 -10.35
CA GLY A 51 4.40 -34.83 -11.25
C GLY A 51 5.78 -34.39 -10.75
N ARG A 52 5.90 -34.05 -9.46
CA ARG A 52 7.19 -33.62 -8.86
C ARG A 52 8.26 -34.72 -8.90
N GLN A 53 7.87 -35.99 -8.84
CA GLN A 53 8.80 -37.12 -8.91
C GLN A 53 9.32 -37.37 -10.33
N VAL A 54 8.47 -37.21 -11.36
CA VAL A 54 8.79 -37.55 -12.75
C VAL A 54 9.53 -36.43 -13.49
N LEU A 55 9.20 -35.17 -13.19
CA LEU A 55 9.72 -33.99 -13.91
C LEU A 55 11.26 -33.90 -13.96
N PRO A 56 12.04 -34.18 -12.89
CA PRO A 56 13.50 -34.15 -12.96
C PRO A 56 14.10 -35.17 -13.93
N ALA A 57 13.58 -36.41 -13.94
CA ALA A 57 14.05 -37.46 -14.85
C ALA A 57 13.70 -37.15 -16.31
N LEU A 58 12.51 -36.60 -16.55
CA LEU A 58 12.06 -36.13 -17.85
C LEU A 58 12.90 -34.93 -18.34
N HIS A 59 13.25 -34.00 -17.43
CA HIS A 59 14.07 -32.85 -17.73
C HIS A 59 15.45 -33.27 -18.29
N LEU A 60 16.11 -34.22 -17.60
CA LEU A 60 17.41 -34.78 -17.99
C LEU A 60 17.32 -35.53 -19.33
N ALA A 61 16.37 -36.44 -19.48
CA ALA A 61 16.22 -37.25 -20.70
C ALA A 61 15.95 -36.39 -21.94
N GLY A 62 15.06 -35.41 -21.83
CA GLY A 62 14.74 -34.54 -22.97
C GLY A 62 15.86 -33.58 -23.36
N ALA A 63 16.78 -33.25 -22.44
CA ALA A 63 17.98 -32.48 -22.75
C ALA A 63 19.00 -33.34 -23.53
N ALA A 64 19.20 -34.59 -23.12
CA ALA A 64 20.15 -35.52 -23.76
C ALA A 64 19.68 -35.98 -25.16
N CYS A 65 18.36 -36.17 -25.32
CA CYS A 65 17.74 -36.71 -26.53
C CYS A 65 17.63 -35.72 -27.70
N GLN A 66 17.98 -34.45 -27.50
CA GLN A 66 17.96 -33.42 -28.54
C GLN A 66 19.36 -33.09 -29.03
N THR A 67 19.48 -32.79 -30.32
CA THR A 67 20.77 -32.52 -30.99
C THR A 67 20.97 -31.05 -31.35
N GLY A 68 19.91 -30.24 -31.43
CA GLY A 68 20.01 -28.82 -31.77
C GLY A 68 20.19 -27.94 -30.53
N ALA A 69 21.19 -27.05 -30.54
CA ALA A 69 21.49 -26.16 -29.41
C ALA A 69 20.28 -25.29 -29.00
N ALA A 70 19.56 -24.71 -29.98
CA ALA A 70 18.34 -23.96 -29.72
C ALA A 70 17.22 -24.81 -29.10
N ALA A 71 17.10 -26.06 -29.53
CA ALA A 71 16.07 -26.98 -29.06
C ALA A 71 16.34 -27.44 -27.62
N VAL A 72 17.61 -27.73 -27.31
CA VAL A 72 18.08 -28.02 -25.95
C VAL A 72 17.87 -26.81 -25.03
N ALA A 73 18.28 -25.61 -25.43
CA ALA A 73 18.07 -24.41 -24.61
C ALA A 73 16.58 -24.12 -24.34
N ASN A 74 15.71 -24.31 -25.34
CA ASN A 74 14.24 -24.20 -25.16
C ASN A 74 13.67 -25.24 -24.20
N TRP A 75 14.24 -26.44 -24.18
CA TRP A 75 13.81 -27.51 -23.28
C TRP A 75 14.27 -27.25 -21.84
N LEU A 76 15.55 -26.91 -21.67
CA LEU A 76 16.15 -26.63 -20.36
C LEU A 76 15.50 -25.43 -19.65
N ALA A 77 15.10 -24.41 -20.42
CA ALA A 77 14.45 -23.21 -19.89
C ALA A 77 12.91 -23.30 -19.83
N ALA A 78 12.33 -24.48 -20.04
CA ALA A 78 10.88 -24.62 -20.06
C ALA A 78 10.26 -24.45 -18.66
N THR A 79 9.18 -23.67 -18.57
CA THR A 79 8.44 -23.39 -17.33
C THR A 79 7.92 -24.64 -16.62
N ASP A 80 7.72 -25.73 -17.38
CA ASP A 80 7.28 -27.02 -16.85
C ASP A 80 8.30 -27.61 -15.83
N PHE A 81 9.58 -27.24 -15.92
CA PHE A 81 10.66 -27.77 -15.07
C PHE A 81 11.08 -26.81 -13.94
N THR A 82 10.56 -25.59 -13.89
CA THR A 82 11.04 -24.52 -12.98
C THR A 82 11.01 -24.92 -11.50
N TRP A 83 10.02 -25.71 -11.07
CA TRP A 83 9.81 -26.06 -9.66
C TRP A 83 10.35 -27.44 -9.26
N ALA A 84 10.73 -28.27 -10.24
CA ALA A 84 11.31 -29.59 -10.03
C ALA A 84 12.33 -29.93 -11.15
N PRO A 85 13.42 -29.16 -11.29
CA PRO A 85 14.41 -29.41 -12.34
C PRO A 85 15.33 -30.59 -11.96
N ALA A 86 15.88 -31.27 -12.97
CA ALA A 86 17.10 -32.06 -12.82
C ALA A 86 18.25 -31.24 -12.18
N SER A 87 19.15 -31.91 -11.44
CA SER A 87 20.29 -31.24 -10.84
C SER A 87 21.26 -30.69 -11.91
N PRO A 88 21.81 -29.47 -11.74
CA PRO A 88 22.74 -28.87 -12.70
C PRO A 88 23.94 -29.76 -13.02
N GLY A 89 24.57 -30.37 -12.01
CA GLY A 89 25.71 -31.28 -12.22
C GLY A 89 25.39 -32.44 -13.17
N ARG A 90 24.23 -33.09 -13.02
CA ARG A 90 23.84 -34.19 -13.92
C ARG A 90 23.55 -33.71 -15.34
N LEU A 91 22.99 -32.52 -15.49
CA LEU A 91 22.77 -31.91 -16.81
C LEU A 91 24.09 -31.57 -17.49
N ILE A 92 25.06 -31.03 -16.75
CA ILE A 92 26.42 -30.74 -17.23
C ILE A 92 27.10 -32.03 -17.68
N ASP A 93 27.13 -33.06 -16.81
CA ASP A 93 27.77 -34.35 -17.12
C ASP A 93 27.17 -34.98 -18.38
N THR A 94 25.84 -34.95 -18.50
CA THR A 94 25.14 -35.54 -19.66
C THR A 94 25.37 -34.78 -20.96
N LEU A 95 25.68 -33.48 -20.88
CA LEU A 95 25.97 -32.63 -22.04
C LEU A 95 27.48 -32.56 -22.34
N ALA A 96 28.34 -33.08 -21.47
CA ALA A 96 29.79 -32.90 -21.54
C ALA A 96 30.44 -33.51 -22.79
N ASP A 97 29.85 -34.57 -23.36
CA ASP A 97 30.37 -35.23 -24.58
C ASP A 97 30.01 -34.49 -25.88
N ARG A 98 29.27 -33.38 -25.81
CA ARG A 98 28.89 -32.57 -26.97
C ARG A 98 30.05 -31.69 -27.44
N ASP A 99 30.01 -31.29 -28.71
CA ASP A 99 30.97 -30.34 -29.28
C ASP A 99 31.03 -29.02 -28.48
N LEU A 100 32.23 -28.48 -28.26
CA LEU A 100 32.42 -27.30 -27.40
C LEU A 100 31.77 -26.04 -27.97
N ALA A 101 31.77 -25.85 -29.30
CA ALA A 101 31.10 -24.71 -29.93
C ALA A 101 29.57 -24.85 -29.83
N TRP A 102 29.06 -26.07 -29.86
CA TRP A 102 27.65 -26.36 -29.57
C TRP A 102 27.29 -26.03 -28.11
N ILE A 103 28.13 -26.42 -27.15
CA ILE A 103 27.93 -26.09 -25.72
C ILE A 103 27.95 -24.57 -25.51
N ALA A 104 28.84 -23.85 -26.19
CA ALA A 104 28.87 -22.38 -26.17
C ALA A 104 27.56 -21.76 -26.70
N ASP A 105 27.02 -22.25 -27.82
CA ASP A 105 25.73 -21.78 -28.36
C ASP A 105 24.57 -22.03 -27.38
N VAL A 106 24.51 -23.22 -26.75
CA VAL A 106 23.50 -23.51 -25.71
C VAL A 106 23.63 -22.52 -24.55
N THR A 107 24.87 -22.26 -24.10
CA THR A 107 25.17 -21.36 -22.98
C THR A 107 24.68 -19.94 -23.25
N HIS A 108 25.00 -19.37 -24.41
CA HIS A 108 24.54 -18.04 -24.79
C HIS A 108 23.00 -17.96 -24.88
N ARG A 109 22.35 -19.00 -25.43
CA ARG A 109 20.89 -19.05 -25.53
C ARG A 109 20.18 -19.21 -24.18
N LEU A 110 20.81 -19.89 -23.22
CA LEU A 110 20.31 -19.97 -21.85
C LEU A 110 20.45 -18.64 -21.13
N ALA A 111 21.60 -17.97 -21.30
CA ALA A 111 21.85 -16.67 -20.71
C ALA A 111 20.93 -15.57 -21.28
N GLN A 112 20.51 -15.67 -22.55
CA GLN A 112 19.54 -14.76 -23.18
C GLN A 112 18.09 -14.96 -22.69
N ARG A 113 17.81 -15.95 -21.83
CA ARG A 113 16.46 -16.14 -21.28
C ARG A 113 16.13 -15.04 -20.27
N PRO A 114 14.84 -14.66 -20.16
CA PRO A 114 14.43 -13.75 -19.09
C PRO A 114 14.70 -14.37 -17.73
N VAL A 115 15.00 -13.55 -16.73
CA VAL A 115 15.25 -13.97 -15.33
C VAL A 115 14.12 -14.86 -14.79
N SER A 116 12.88 -14.62 -15.22
CA SER A 116 11.69 -15.40 -14.86
C SER A 116 11.74 -16.87 -15.30
N ALA A 117 12.59 -17.22 -16.27
CA ALA A 117 12.83 -18.62 -16.65
C ALA A 117 13.55 -19.41 -15.55
N ARG A 118 14.22 -18.72 -14.60
CA ARG A 118 14.90 -19.31 -13.44
C ARG A 118 15.89 -20.41 -13.81
N VAL A 119 16.64 -20.22 -14.90
CA VAL A 119 17.71 -21.14 -15.29
C VAL A 119 18.78 -21.15 -14.19
N PRO A 120 19.16 -22.32 -13.64
CA PRO A 120 20.17 -22.37 -12.58
C PRO A 120 21.52 -21.78 -13.03
N PHE A 121 22.09 -20.87 -12.23
CA PHE A 121 23.40 -20.28 -12.53
C PHE A 121 24.51 -21.33 -12.60
N GLU A 122 24.48 -22.34 -11.72
CA GLU A 122 25.45 -23.45 -11.70
C GLU A 122 25.51 -24.19 -13.04
N LEU A 123 24.37 -24.33 -13.74
CA LEU A 123 24.32 -24.91 -15.07
C LEU A 123 25.03 -24.00 -16.07
N MET A 124 24.69 -22.71 -16.10
CA MET A 124 25.28 -21.76 -17.03
C MET A 124 26.80 -21.63 -16.83
N THR A 125 27.27 -21.43 -15.59
CA THR A 125 28.72 -21.32 -15.29
C THR A 125 29.46 -22.64 -15.56
N GLY A 126 28.83 -23.79 -15.31
CA GLY A 126 29.40 -25.10 -15.65
C GLY A 126 29.62 -25.26 -17.16
N LEU A 127 28.65 -24.86 -17.97
CA LEU A 127 28.77 -24.91 -19.43
C LEU A 127 29.76 -23.87 -19.98
N VAL A 128 29.85 -22.67 -19.38
CA VAL A 128 30.92 -21.69 -19.68
C VAL A 128 32.30 -22.31 -19.41
N ARG A 129 32.48 -22.97 -18.27
CA ARG A 129 33.75 -23.63 -17.92
C ARG A 129 34.10 -24.79 -18.86
N LEU A 130 33.11 -25.59 -19.26
CA LEU A 130 33.32 -26.69 -20.21
C LEU A 130 33.69 -26.20 -21.61
N SER A 131 32.98 -25.18 -22.12
CA SER A 131 33.18 -24.66 -23.49
C SER A 131 34.30 -23.62 -23.62
N ALA A 132 34.76 -23.06 -22.49
CA ALA A 132 35.67 -21.91 -22.45
C ALA A 132 35.20 -20.71 -23.29
N CYS A 133 33.88 -20.53 -23.44
CA CYS A 133 33.30 -19.41 -24.18
C CYS A 133 33.37 -18.09 -23.39
N PRO A 134 33.26 -16.92 -24.06
CA PRO A 134 33.15 -15.63 -23.38
C PRO A 134 31.96 -15.63 -22.41
N VAL A 135 32.19 -15.06 -21.21
CA VAL A 135 31.16 -15.00 -20.18
C VAL A 135 29.95 -14.17 -20.66
N PRO A 136 28.72 -14.68 -20.55
CA PRO A 136 27.54 -13.88 -20.86
C PRO A 136 27.35 -12.71 -19.87
N THR A 137 27.07 -11.52 -20.40
CA THR A 137 26.80 -10.30 -19.62
C THR A 137 25.30 -9.94 -19.59
N THR A 138 24.43 -10.94 -19.75
CA THR A 138 22.97 -10.77 -19.72
C THR A 138 22.43 -10.74 -18.29
N ASP A 139 21.24 -10.16 -18.10
CA ASP A 139 20.56 -10.03 -16.81
C ASP A 139 20.52 -11.35 -16.02
N ALA A 140 20.08 -12.43 -16.66
CA ALA A 140 19.94 -13.74 -16.00
C ALA A 140 21.29 -14.31 -15.54
N TYR A 141 22.37 -14.08 -16.31
CA TYR A 141 23.68 -14.58 -15.95
C TYR A 141 24.30 -13.77 -14.80
N VAL A 142 24.28 -12.44 -14.90
CA VAL A 142 24.89 -11.55 -13.90
C VAL A 142 24.12 -11.59 -12.58
N GLN A 143 22.78 -11.63 -12.59
CA GLN A 143 21.99 -11.83 -11.37
C GLN A 143 22.27 -13.19 -10.73
N GLY A 144 22.37 -14.24 -11.55
CA GLY A 144 22.74 -15.59 -11.09
C GLY A 144 24.12 -15.63 -10.45
N TRP A 145 25.10 -14.96 -11.05
CA TRP A 145 26.47 -14.82 -10.55
C TRP A 145 26.50 -14.10 -9.20
N LEU A 146 25.79 -12.96 -9.10
CA LEU A 146 25.69 -12.18 -7.87
C LEU A 146 25.10 -13.02 -6.72
N MET A 147 24.02 -13.76 -6.99
CA MET A 147 23.39 -14.68 -6.03
C MET A 147 24.31 -15.84 -5.66
N HIS A 148 25.07 -16.38 -6.60
CA HIS A 148 25.98 -17.51 -6.37
C HIS A 148 27.17 -17.09 -5.49
N ILE A 149 27.87 -16.01 -5.84
CA ILE A 149 28.94 -15.46 -5.00
C ILE A 149 28.41 -15.07 -3.63
N GLY A 150 27.21 -14.49 -3.60
CA GLY A 150 26.49 -14.16 -2.39
C GLY A 150 26.26 -15.35 -1.47
N SER A 151 25.42 -16.29 -1.91
CA SER A 151 24.88 -17.42 -1.12
C SER A 151 25.91 -18.44 -0.62
N THR A 152 27.14 -18.42 -1.14
CA THR A 152 28.21 -19.35 -0.72
C THR A 152 28.90 -18.98 0.60
N TRP A 153 28.19 -18.36 1.57
CA TRP A 153 28.70 -17.97 2.90
C TRP A 153 29.34 -19.13 3.68
N ALA A 154 28.97 -20.38 3.33
CA ALA A 154 29.45 -21.60 3.97
C ALA A 154 30.80 -22.12 3.44
N ARG A 155 31.41 -21.50 2.41
CA ARG A 155 32.77 -21.84 1.95
C ARG A 155 33.73 -20.68 2.25
N SER A 156 34.81 -21.03 2.95
CA SER A 156 35.83 -20.19 3.57
C SER A 156 36.35 -19.02 2.72
N GLY A 157 36.33 -17.79 3.26
CA GLY A 157 36.99 -16.59 2.70
C GLY A 157 36.18 -15.29 2.84
N SER A 158 36.81 -14.13 2.64
CA SER A 158 36.09 -12.85 2.53
C SER A 158 35.45 -12.68 1.13
N LEU A 159 34.48 -11.78 0.96
CA LEU A 159 33.87 -11.52 -0.35
C LEU A 159 34.91 -11.06 -1.38
N VAL A 160 35.86 -10.20 -0.97
CA VAL A 160 36.95 -9.74 -1.83
C VAL A 160 37.86 -10.89 -2.29
N ASP A 161 38.12 -11.89 -1.42
CA ASP A 161 38.94 -13.05 -1.81
C ASP A 161 38.25 -13.94 -2.85
N ARG A 162 36.91 -14.04 -2.78
CA ARG A 162 36.11 -14.76 -3.77
C ARG A 162 36.07 -14.02 -5.09
N LEU A 163 35.82 -12.71 -5.08
CA LEU A 163 35.85 -11.88 -6.28
C LEU A 163 37.22 -11.89 -6.97
N ARG A 164 38.32 -11.96 -6.20
CA ARG A 164 39.67 -12.07 -6.74
C ARG A 164 39.90 -13.37 -7.52
N GLN A 165 39.13 -14.43 -7.23
CA GLN A 165 39.21 -15.71 -7.93
C GLN A 165 38.33 -15.75 -9.19
N GLU A 166 37.53 -14.71 -9.46
CA GLU A 166 36.66 -14.63 -10.63
C GLU A 166 37.46 -14.22 -11.88
N PRO A 167 37.63 -15.10 -12.89
CA PRO A 167 38.53 -14.81 -14.01
C PRO A 167 38.04 -13.69 -14.96
N GLN A 168 36.73 -13.41 -14.97
CA GLN A 168 36.10 -12.37 -15.81
C GLN A 168 35.42 -11.29 -14.95
N LEU A 169 36.06 -10.94 -13.83
CA LEU A 169 35.51 -9.98 -12.87
C LEU A 169 35.20 -8.63 -13.51
N ALA A 170 36.10 -8.10 -14.35
CA ALA A 170 35.95 -6.78 -14.95
C ALA A 170 34.72 -6.70 -15.87
N GLU A 171 34.50 -7.71 -16.72
CA GLU A 171 33.36 -7.80 -17.63
C GLU A 171 32.03 -7.93 -16.87
N LEU A 172 32.01 -8.74 -15.81
CA LEU A 172 30.82 -8.92 -14.98
C LEU A 172 30.48 -7.65 -14.18
N VAL A 173 31.50 -6.95 -13.66
CA VAL A 173 31.31 -5.67 -12.95
C VAL A 173 30.85 -4.57 -13.90
N ALA A 174 31.40 -4.49 -15.12
CA ALA A 174 30.91 -3.54 -16.12
C ALA A 174 29.43 -3.79 -16.43
N ALA A 175 29.00 -5.04 -16.55
CA ALA A 175 27.60 -5.40 -16.76
C ALA A 175 26.69 -5.03 -15.59
N LEU A 176 27.20 -4.98 -14.34
CA LEU A 176 26.41 -4.52 -13.18
C LEU A 176 25.92 -3.08 -13.35
N PHE A 177 26.71 -2.21 -14.00
CA PHE A 177 26.31 -0.83 -14.26
C PHE A 177 25.28 -0.68 -15.39
N GLU A 178 25.13 -1.70 -16.23
CA GLU A 178 24.20 -1.65 -17.36
C GLU A 178 22.85 -2.29 -17.08
N ILE A 179 22.79 -3.26 -16.15
CA ILE A 179 21.56 -4.00 -15.84
C ILE A 179 20.62 -3.19 -14.95
N ASP A 180 19.37 -3.06 -15.40
CA ASP A 180 18.29 -2.45 -14.64
C ASP A 180 17.86 -3.34 -13.45
N ASP A 181 17.42 -2.74 -12.35
CA ASP A 181 16.87 -3.44 -11.17
C ASP A 181 17.81 -4.42 -10.42
N ILE A 182 19.12 -4.34 -10.68
CA ILE A 182 20.13 -5.22 -10.06
C ILE A 182 20.23 -5.04 -8.53
N GLY A 183 19.90 -3.87 -8.00
CA GLY A 183 19.96 -3.55 -6.57
C GLY A 183 19.00 -4.34 -5.71
N SER A 184 17.87 -4.78 -6.28
CA SER A 184 16.95 -5.69 -5.60
C SER A 184 17.66 -7.00 -5.18
N VAL A 185 18.58 -7.49 -6.00
CA VAL A 185 19.36 -8.71 -5.77
C VAL A 185 20.44 -8.50 -4.71
N PHE A 186 21.09 -7.32 -4.70
CA PHE A 186 22.05 -6.97 -3.65
C PHE A 186 21.42 -6.98 -2.25
N GLY A 187 20.15 -6.60 -2.09
CA GLY A 187 19.45 -6.61 -0.80
C GLY A 187 19.36 -7.99 -0.14
N TRP A 188 19.33 -9.07 -0.93
CA TRP A 188 19.30 -10.46 -0.45
C TRP A 188 20.69 -11.05 -0.16
N VAL A 189 21.73 -10.40 -0.67
CA VAL A 189 23.10 -10.94 -0.75
C VAL A 189 24.10 -10.09 0.05
N ALA A 190 23.78 -8.84 0.35
CA ALA A 190 24.67 -7.90 1.02
C ALA A 190 24.79 -8.21 2.51
N GLY A 191 26.00 -8.61 2.94
CA GLY A 191 26.40 -8.44 4.34
C GLY A 191 26.70 -6.98 4.65
N GLU A 192 26.43 -6.57 5.89
CA GLU A 192 26.85 -5.26 6.41
C GLU A 192 28.35 -5.27 6.78
N GLY A 193 29.02 -4.13 6.65
CA GLY A 193 30.41 -3.94 7.10
C GLY A 193 31.49 -4.11 6.02
N ARG A 194 32.73 -4.40 6.44
CA ARG A 194 33.95 -4.40 5.59
C ARG A 194 33.98 -5.46 4.48
N ASN A 195 33.05 -6.42 4.50
CA ASN A 195 32.90 -7.47 3.49
C ASN A 195 31.66 -7.25 2.60
N SER A 196 31.11 -6.03 2.58
CA SER A 196 30.01 -5.68 1.68
C SER A 196 30.48 -5.60 0.22
N TRP A 197 29.56 -5.74 -0.73
CA TRP A 197 29.84 -5.59 -2.15
C TRP A 197 30.46 -4.22 -2.51
N PRO A 198 29.86 -3.08 -2.10
CA PRO A 198 30.46 -1.76 -2.33
C PRO A 198 31.90 -1.66 -1.84
N THR A 199 32.17 -2.07 -0.60
CA THR A 199 33.52 -2.00 -0.02
C THR A 199 34.51 -2.96 -0.69
N SER A 200 34.05 -4.13 -1.15
CA SER A 200 34.91 -5.12 -1.81
C SER A 200 35.30 -4.66 -3.22
N LEU A 201 34.36 -4.09 -3.98
CA LEU A 201 34.63 -3.53 -5.30
C LEU A 201 35.52 -2.28 -5.22
N ALA A 202 35.28 -1.39 -4.24
CA ALA A 202 36.15 -0.25 -4.00
C ALA A 202 37.60 -0.69 -3.69
N ARG A 203 37.76 -1.70 -2.82
CA ARG A 203 39.08 -2.26 -2.51
C ARG A 203 39.77 -2.89 -3.72
N LEU A 204 39.06 -3.63 -4.56
CA LEU A 204 39.62 -4.20 -5.80
C LEU A 204 40.00 -3.11 -6.81
N THR A 205 39.33 -1.96 -6.77
CA THR A 205 39.66 -0.78 -7.56
C THR A 205 40.94 -0.12 -7.04
N GLU A 206 41.09 0.03 -5.72
CA GLU A 206 42.33 0.52 -5.08
C GLU A 206 43.52 -0.41 -5.34
N GLU A 207 43.30 -1.73 -5.32
CA GLU A 207 44.30 -2.76 -5.64
C GLU A 207 44.68 -2.78 -7.14
N GLY A 208 43.99 -2.01 -8.00
CA GLY A 208 44.24 -1.93 -9.45
C GLY A 208 43.71 -3.11 -10.25
N THR A 209 42.89 -3.98 -9.63
CA THR A 209 42.21 -5.10 -10.33
C THR A 209 41.04 -4.60 -11.19
N LEU A 210 40.40 -3.51 -10.78
CA LEU A 210 39.36 -2.79 -11.53
C LEU A 210 39.85 -1.38 -11.86
N ASP A 211 39.54 -0.87 -13.05
CA ASP A 211 39.94 0.47 -13.48
C ASP A 211 39.15 1.56 -12.73
N ARG A 212 39.85 2.48 -12.06
CA ARG A 212 39.24 3.53 -11.22
C ARG A 212 38.31 4.44 -12.00
N LYS A 213 38.73 4.88 -13.18
CA LYS A 213 37.93 5.79 -14.01
C LYS A 213 36.62 5.13 -14.43
N SER A 214 36.69 3.90 -14.93
CA SER A 214 35.53 3.10 -15.31
C SER A 214 34.56 2.85 -14.16
N MET A 215 35.08 2.63 -12.94
CA MET A 215 34.25 2.42 -11.75
C MET A 215 33.51 3.68 -11.30
N VAL A 216 34.18 4.84 -11.31
CA VAL A 216 33.55 6.13 -10.98
C VAL A 216 32.54 6.53 -12.05
N ASP A 217 32.90 6.44 -13.33
CA ASP A 217 32.03 6.78 -14.46
C ASP A 217 30.80 5.86 -14.49
N GLY A 218 30.99 4.55 -14.26
CA GLY A 218 29.90 3.58 -14.15
C GLY A 218 28.94 3.89 -12.99
N CYS A 219 29.47 4.27 -11.82
CA CYS A 219 28.63 4.69 -10.69
C CYS A 219 27.80 5.93 -11.02
N VAL A 220 28.43 6.99 -11.54
CA VAL A 220 27.76 8.25 -11.85
C VAL A 220 26.71 8.06 -12.96
N ALA A 221 27.06 7.37 -14.05
CA ALA A 221 26.14 7.07 -15.13
C ALA A 221 24.93 6.25 -14.64
N ARG A 222 25.17 5.26 -13.77
CA ARG A 222 24.11 4.43 -13.18
C ARG A 222 23.19 5.23 -12.26
N LEU A 223 23.74 6.17 -11.48
CA LEU A 223 22.97 7.05 -10.61
C LEU A 223 22.14 8.06 -11.41
N LEU A 224 22.69 8.60 -12.51
CA LEU A 224 21.99 9.50 -13.44
C LEU A 224 20.83 8.81 -14.14
N ARG A 225 20.98 7.53 -14.49
CA ARG A 225 19.90 6.71 -15.08
C ARG A 225 18.71 6.52 -14.12
N GLY A 226 18.92 6.69 -12.81
CA GLY A 226 17.89 6.49 -11.78
C GLY A 226 17.51 5.02 -11.60
N GLY A 227 16.40 4.74 -10.91
CA GLY A 227 15.93 3.36 -10.67
C GLY A 227 15.28 3.19 -9.30
N ARG A 228 15.08 1.93 -8.89
CA ARG A 228 14.50 1.64 -7.57
C ARG A 228 15.44 2.07 -6.45
N ALA A 229 14.87 2.36 -5.28
CA ALA A 229 15.65 2.82 -4.13
C ALA A 229 16.77 1.85 -3.70
N SER A 230 16.60 0.55 -3.96
CA SER A 230 17.62 -0.48 -3.73
C SER A 230 18.82 -0.34 -4.65
N ASP A 231 18.60 -0.07 -5.93
CA ASP A 231 19.66 0.10 -6.95
C ASP A 231 20.52 1.30 -6.62
N VAL A 232 19.86 2.43 -6.48
CA VAL A 232 20.49 3.72 -6.25
C VAL A 232 21.34 3.71 -4.98
N ARG A 233 20.88 3.01 -3.94
CA ARG A 233 21.61 2.90 -2.66
C ARG A 233 22.95 2.18 -2.81
N VAL A 234 22.99 1.07 -3.55
CA VAL A 234 24.22 0.25 -3.69
C VAL A 234 25.29 1.02 -4.43
N PHE A 235 24.93 1.67 -5.55
CA PHE A 235 25.88 2.43 -6.34
C PHE A 235 26.33 3.74 -5.65
N LEU A 236 25.46 4.36 -4.85
CA LEU A 236 25.86 5.49 -4.00
C LEU A 236 26.88 5.05 -2.93
N GLN A 237 26.66 3.90 -2.29
CA GLN A 237 27.62 3.36 -1.33
C GLN A 237 28.97 3.02 -1.97
N LEU A 238 28.95 2.49 -3.20
CA LEU A 238 30.17 2.20 -3.96
C LEU A 238 30.92 3.48 -4.31
N LEU A 239 30.21 4.49 -4.85
CA LEU A 239 30.80 5.80 -5.15
C LEU A 239 31.42 6.45 -3.90
N GLN A 240 30.73 6.41 -2.76
CA GLN A 240 31.27 6.92 -1.49
C GLN A 240 32.50 6.14 -1.02
N ALA A 241 32.53 4.83 -1.22
CA ALA A 241 33.68 3.99 -0.87
C ALA A 241 34.89 4.23 -1.81
N LEU A 242 34.66 4.59 -3.08
CA LEU A 242 35.71 4.96 -4.03
C LEU A 242 36.37 6.31 -3.69
N ALA A 243 35.69 7.16 -2.90
CA ALA A 243 36.12 8.49 -2.49
C ALA A 243 36.70 9.32 -3.66
N PRO A 244 35.84 9.85 -4.56
CA PRO A 244 36.29 10.70 -5.66
C PRO A 244 37.14 11.86 -5.16
N THR A 245 38.22 12.15 -5.87
CA THR A 245 39.12 13.28 -5.60
C THR A 245 38.47 14.59 -6.03
N ARG A 246 39.00 15.73 -5.54
CA ARG A 246 38.52 17.06 -5.95
C ARG A 246 38.60 17.30 -7.46
N GLU A 247 39.59 16.73 -8.12
CA GLU A 247 39.72 16.80 -9.58
C GLU A 247 38.62 15.99 -10.28
N GLU A 248 38.40 14.75 -9.86
CA GLU A 248 37.31 13.90 -10.36
C GLU A 248 35.92 14.51 -10.11
N GLU A 249 35.73 15.19 -8.97
CA GLU A 249 34.50 15.92 -8.66
C GLU A 249 34.29 17.12 -9.60
N ARG A 250 35.36 17.89 -9.88
CA ARG A 250 35.31 19.09 -10.73
C ARG A 250 35.02 18.76 -12.19
N GLU A 251 35.59 17.68 -12.72
CA GLU A 251 35.32 17.20 -14.08
C GLU A 251 33.83 16.89 -14.31
N ARG A 252 33.08 16.61 -13.24
CA ARG A 252 31.69 16.11 -13.27
C ARG A 252 30.68 17.11 -12.69
N VAL A 253 30.98 18.41 -12.66
CA VAL A 253 30.07 19.46 -12.13
C VAL A 253 28.68 19.39 -12.78
N ALA A 254 28.61 19.14 -14.10
CA ALA A 254 27.33 19.00 -14.80
C ALA A 254 26.53 17.79 -14.30
N ASP A 255 27.18 16.64 -14.11
CA ASP A 255 26.56 15.42 -13.60
C ASP A 255 26.08 15.59 -12.16
N TRP A 256 26.88 16.21 -11.29
CA TRP A 256 26.46 16.51 -9.92
C TRP A 256 25.27 17.46 -9.88
N THR A 257 25.20 18.44 -10.79
CA THR A 257 24.07 19.37 -10.85
C THR A 257 22.79 18.64 -11.23
N ALA A 258 22.84 17.76 -12.24
CA ALA A 258 21.73 16.89 -12.62
C ALA A 258 21.30 15.95 -11.49
N LEU A 259 22.27 15.33 -10.79
CA LEU A 259 21.99 14.48 -9.64
C LEU A 259 21.37 15.23 -8.46
N ALA A 260 21.81 16.47 -8.19
CA ALA A 260 21.23 17.31 -7.15
C ALA A 260 19.79 17.73 -7.50
N ALA A 261 19.48 17.94 -8.78
CA ALA A 261 18.17 18.32 -9.27
C ALA A 261 17.16 17.17 -9.20
N ASP A 262 17.49 15.99 -9.78
CA ASP A 262 16.49 14.97 -10.12
C ASP A 262 16.69 13.61 -9.43
N ALA A 263 17.86 13.34 -8.85
CA ALA A 263 18.12 12.01 -8.28
C ALA A 263 17.34 11.77 -6.98
N ALA A 264 17.29 10.51 -6.55
CA ALA A 264 16.69 10.14 -5.26
C ALA A 264 17.38 10.87 -4.09
N SER A 265 16.62 11.20 -3.05
CA SER A 265 17.05 12.08 -1.94
C SER A 265 18.47 11.82 -1.39
N PRO A 266 18.92 10.58 -1.12
CA PRO A 266 20.29 10.34 -0.63
C PRO A 266 21.39 10.70 -1.62
N VAL A 267 21.12 10.54 -2.92
CA VAL A 267 22.06 10.88 -4.00
C VAL A 267 22.09 12.37 -4.22
N ALA A 268 20.92 13.00 -4.26
CA ALA A 268 20.82 14.46 -4.34
C ALA A 268 21.55 15.14 -3.16
N ALA A 269 21.43 14.58 -1.95
CA ALA A 269 22.17 15.05 -0.77
C ALA A 269 23.71 14.92 -0.94
N HIS A 270 24.17 13.83 -1.53
CA HIS A 270 25.61 13.63 -1.78
C HIS A 270 26.11 14.61 -2.85
N ALA A 271 25.41 14.73 -3.97
CA ALA A 271 25.75 15.66 -5.05
C ALA A 271 25.75 17.13 -4.57
N GLN A 272 24.73 17.51 -3.79
CA GLN A 272 24.69 18.83 -3.12
C GLN A 272 25.92 19.05 -2.23
N SER A 273 26.35 18.03 -1.47
CA SER A 273 27.53 18.14 -0.60
C SER A 273 28.82 18.33 -1.40
N VAL A 274 28.97 17.66 -2.55
CA VAL A 274 30.12 17.82 -3.45
C VAL A 274 30.16 19.24 -4.01
N LEU A 275 29.05 19.70 -4.60
CA LEU A 275 28.93 21.04 -5.18
C LEU A 275 29.07 22.14 -4.12
N ALA A 276 28.56 21.94 -2.90
CA ALA A 276 28.73 22.86 -1.78
C ALA A 276 30.20 23.02 -1.40
N GLY A 277 30.99 21.95 -1.45
CA GLY A 277 32.44 21.99 -1.26
C GLY A 277 33.11 22.87 -2.32
N LEU A 278 32.82 22.60 -3.61
CA LEU A 278 33.37 23.37 -4.73
C LEU A 278 32.99 24.86 -4.66
N ALA A 279 31.76 25.19 -4.26
CA ALA A 279 31.31 26.57 -4.10
C ALA A 279 32.04 27.31 -2.97
N LEU A 280 32.25 26.66 -1.82
CA LEU A 280 32.97 27.25 -0.70
C LEU A 280 34.48 27.39 -0.94
N ASP A 281 35.04 26.52 -1.80
CA ASP A 281 36.44 26.58 -2.24
C ASP A 281 36.64 27.62 -3.38
N GLY A 282 35.55 28.26 -3.86
CA GLY A 282 35.58 29.26 -4.93
C GLY A 282 35.71 28.68 -6.35
N GLU A 283 35.56 27.37 -6.50
CA GLU A 283 35.66 26.65 -7.78
C GLU A 283 34.33 26.57 -8.54
N LEU A 284 33.22 27.02 -7.95
CA LEU A 284 31.90 27.10 -8.59
C LEU A 284 31.44 28.57 -8.70
N PRO A 285 31.22 29.12 -9.92
CA PRO A 285 30.83 30.52 -10.09
C PRO A 285 29.39 30.78 -9.60
N PRO A 286 29.05 32.02 -9.14
CA PRO A 286 27.74 32.35 -8.58
C PRO A 286 26.56 31.97 -9.47
N ARG A 287 26.63 32.24 -10.78
CA ARG A 287 25.63 31.79 -11.76
C ARG A 287 25.36 30.28 -11.75
N ARG A 288 26.38 29.43 -11.64
CA ARG A 288 26.19 27.97 -11.59
C ARG A 288 25.62 27.53 -10.24
N LEU A 289 26.01 28.22 -9.16
CA LEU A 289 25.40 28.03 -7.85
C LEU A 289 23.92 28.45 -7.85
N ALA A 290 23.55 29.50 -8.57
CA ALA A 290 22.15 29.93 -8.75
C ALA A 290 21.33 28.84 -9.46
N GLU A 291 21.80 28.36 -10.62
CA GLU A 291 21.17 27.27 -11.38
C GLU A 291 20.96 26.01 -10.51
N MET A 292 21.98 25.60 -9.75
CA MET A 292 21.87 24.50 -8.80
C MET A 292 20.87 24.80 -7.67
N SER A 293 20.86 26.03 -7.16
CA SER A 293 19.98 26.43 -6.06
C SER A 293 18.52 26.42 -6.48
N GLU A 294 18.19 26.90 -7.67
CA GLU A 294 16.83 26.84 -8.22
C GLU A 294 16.34 25.39 -8.30
N ALA A 295 17.16 24.50 -8.88
CA ALA A 295 16.82 23.09 -9.00
C ALA A 295 16.63 22.42 -7.62
N VAL A 296 17.53 22.68 -6.66
CA VAL A 296 17.43 22.09 -5.31
C VAL A 296 16.26 22.66 -4.50
N LEU A 297 15.95 23.96 -4.65
CA LEU A 297 14.85 24.61 -3.93
C LEU A 297 13.48 24.25 -4.50
N PHE A 298 13.40 23.73 -5.73
CA PHE A 298 12.18 23.13 -6.28
C PHE A 298 11.81 21.80 -5.63
N ARG A 299 12.77 21.13 -4.98
CA ARG A 299 12.54 19.83 -4.36
C ARG A 299 11.72 19.94 -3.06
N THR A 300 11.20 18.80 -2.59
CA THR A 300 10.35 18.73 -1.38
C THR A 300 11.13 18.37 -0.11
N GLU A 301 12.39 17.92 -0.20
CA GLU A 301 13.12 17.43 0.97
C GLU A 301 13.72 18.56 1.81
N LYS A 302 13.05 18.88 2.93
CA LYS A 302 13.40 19.97 3.87
C LYS A 302 14.89 20.05 4.26
N LYS A 303 15.58 18.92 4.37
CA LYS A 303 17.02 18.90 4.74
C LYS A 303 17.89 19.48 3.62
N LEU A 304 17.59 19.16 2.35
CA LEU A 304 18.31 19.68 1.18
C LEU A 304 18.09 21.19 1.07
N LEU A 305 16.83 21.62 1.15
CA LEU A 305 16.45 23.03 1.09
C LEU A 305 17.15 23.85 2.18
N ARG A 306 17.13 23.38 3.43
CA ARG A 306 17.83 24.06 4.54
C ARG A 306 19.34 24.12 4.31
N THR A 307 19.93 23.03 3.84
CA THR A 307 21.37 22.99 3.54
C THR A 307 21.72 23.97 2.42
N GLN A 308 20.83 24.11 1.42
CA GLN A 308 20.98 25.06 0.33
C GLN A 308 20.91 26.51 0.80
N LEU A 309 19.90 26.86 1.60
CA LEU A 309 19.78 28.21 2.16
C LEU A 309 20.97 28.58 3.06
N VAL A 310 21.52 27.61 3.82
CA VAL A 310 22.74 27.82 4.60
C VAL A 310 23.96 28.03 3.70
N LEU A 311 24.08 27.26 2.60
CA LEU A 311 25.16 27.43 1.63
C LEU A 311 25.12 28.82 0.99
N LEU A 312 23.95 29.25 0.50
CA LEU A 312 23.74 30.59 -0.05
C LEU A 312 24.16 31.68 0.93
N GLY A 313 23.73 31.58 2.19
CA GLY A 313 24.12 32.53 3.25
C GLY A 313 25.62 32.53 3.56
N LYS A 314 26.33 31.40 3.40
CA LYS A 314 27.79 31.34 3.57
C LYS A 314 28.53 31.97 2.39
N VAL A 315 28.13 31.66 1.16
CA VAL A 315 28.75 32.20 -0.06
C VAL A 315 28.53 33.72 -0.12
N LEU A 316 27.32 34.20 0.13
CA LEU A 316 27.02 35.65 0.19
C LEU A 316 27.70 36.38 1.36
N ALA A 317 28.14 35.66 2.38
CA ALA A 317 28.94 36.24 3.47
C ALA A 317 30.43 36.33 3.09
N GLN A 318 30.92 35.44 2.22
CA GLN A 318 32.29 35.48 1.68
C GLN A 318 32.43 36.53 0.58
N ASP A 319 31.47 36.57 -0.35
CA ASP A 319 31.42 37.54 -1.45
C ASP A 319 29.99 38.05 -1.65
N ALA A 320 29.78 39.33 -1.34
CA ALA A 320 28.48 39.99 -1.49
C ALA A 320 28.25 40.53 -2.93
N ALA A 321 29.21 40.41 -3.85
CA ALA A 321 29.03 40.84 -5.24
C ALA A 321 28.02 39.96 -5.99
N GLY A 322 27.82 38.70 -5.56
CA GLY A 322 26.86 37.78 -6.16
C GLY A 322 25.41 37.93 -5.67
N VAL A 323 25.06 39.00 -4.96
CA VAL A 323 23.70 39.21 -4.39
C VAL A 323 22.63 39.17 -5.49
N ASP A 324 22.80 39.94 -6.55
CA ASP A 324 21.79 40.04 -7.62
C ASP A 324 21.62 38.71 -8.39
N GLU A 325 22.66 37.86 -8.44
CA GLU A 325 22.59 36.53 -9.07
C GLU A 325 21.98 35.44 -8.17
N LEU A 326 22.17 35.51 -6.85
CA LEU A 326 21.81 34.42 -5.92
C LEU A 326 20.50 34.65 -5.15
N LEU A 327 20.12 35.92 -4.91
CA LEU A 327 18.86 36.22 -4.18
C LEU A 327 17.60 35.79 -4.93
N PRO A 328 17.47 35.90 -6.27
CA PRO A 328 16.27 35.47 -6.99
C PRO A 328 15.85 34.03 -6.69
N CYS A 329 16.82 33.13 -6.46
CA CYS A 329 16.56 31.73 -6.13
C CYS A 329 15.72 31.56 -4.84
N LEU A 330 15.70 32.55 -3.94
CA LEU A 330 14.93 32.52 -2.70
C LEU A 330 13.41 32.62 -2.94
N ALA A 331 12.95 33.11 -4.10
CA ALA A 331 11.53 33.21 -4.42
C ALA A 331 10.81 31.85 -4.29
N GLN A 332 11.45 30.77 -4.74
CA GLN A 332 10.94 29.42 -4.60
C GLN A 332 10.82 28.98 -3.13
N ALA A 333 11.79 29.36 -2.29
CA ALA A 333 11.78 29.07 -0.86
C ALA A 333 10.74 29.90 -0.09
N LEU A 334 10.43 31.12 -0.54
CA LEU A 334 9.36 31.96 0.00
C LEU A 334 7.97 31.36 -0.31
N GLY A 335 7.80 30.73 -1.47
CA GLY A 335 6.56 30.04 -1.83
C GLY A 335 6.39 28.64 -1.23
N HIS A 336 7.40 28.12 -0.52
CA HIS A 336 7.38 26.73 -0.04
C HIS A 336 6.37 26.51 1.10
N THR A 337 5.66 25.38 1.14
CA THR A 337 4.67 25.02 2.19
C THR A 337 5.22 24.85 3.62
N ASP A 338 6.53 25.03 3.86
CA ASP A 338 7.13 24.83 5.18
C ASP A 338 7.59 26.18 5.73
N SER A 339 6.94 26.62 6.80
CA SER A 339 7.21 27.91 7.45
C SER A 339 8.66 28.09 7.91
N GLU A 340 9.44 27.02 8.16
CA GLU A 340 10.86 27.16 8.54
C GLU A 340 11.79 27.34 7.33
N VAL A 341 11.37 26.89 6.16
CA VAL A 341 12.04 27.20 4.88
C VAL A 341 11.75 28.66 4.53
N GLN A 342 10.48 29.06 4.57
CA GLN A 342 10.06 30.45 4.34
C GLN A 342 10.79 31.41 5.28
N GLU A 343 10.74 31.19 6.60
CA GLU A 343 11.41 32.03 7.61
C GLU A 343 12.92 32.20 7.37
N ARG A 344 13.61 31.14 6.89
CA ARG A 344 15.04 31.24 6.57
C ARG A 344 15.29 32.06 5.31
N ALA A 345 14.46 31.90 4.29
CA ALA A 345 14.50 32.73 3.10
C ALA A 345 14.23 34.20 3.45
N VAL A 346 13.18 34.49 4.23
CA VAL A 346 12.86 35.85 4.71
C VAL A 346 14.05 36.47 5.43
N LYS A 347 14.74 35.74 6.31
CA LYS A 347 15.95 36.25 7.00
C LYS A 347 17.11 36.58 6.07
N LEU A 348 17.27 35.83 4.98
CA LEU A 348 18.27 36.14 3.97
C LEU A 348 17.86 37.39 3.18
N VAL A 349 16.58 37.50 2.82
CA VAL A 349 16.01 38.71 2.18
C VAL A 349 16.22 39.93 3.07
N GLU A 350 15.77 39.90 4.33
CA GLU A 350 15.94 40.99 5.31
C GLU A 350 17.42 41.43 5.44
N ARG A 351 18.35 40.47 5.41
CA ARG A 351 19.78 40.76 5.58
C ARG A 351 20.44 41.38 4.34
N TYR A 352 20.02 40.97 3.15
CA TYR A 352 20.69 41.35 1.90
C TYR A 352 19.87 42.30 1.02
N ALA A 353 18.60 42.58 1.35
CA ALA A 353 17.75 43.55 0.66
C ALA A 353 18.41 44.93 0.47
N PRO A 354 19.16 45.49 1.44
CA PRO A 354 19.84 46.78 1.24
C PRO A 354 20.98 46.76 0.20
N LYS A 355 21.39 45.57 -0.28
CA LYS A 355 22.50 45.38 -1.23
C LYS A 355 22.03 44.98 -2.63
N ILE A 356 20.72 44.87 -2.85
CA ILE A 356 20.15 44.57 -4.17
C ILE A 356 20.39 45.78 -5.08
N GLY A 357 21.05 45.55 -6.21
CA GLY A 357 21.31 46.56 -7.23
C GLY A 357 20.27 46.58 -8.35
N ASP A 358 19.65 45.42 -8.63
CA ASP A 358 18.67 45.24 -9.70
C ASP A 358 17.21 45.24 -9.15
N PRO A 359 16.36 46.21 -9.54
CA PRO A 359 14.95 46.23 -9.17
C PRO A 359 14.17 44.95 -9.56
N GLY A 360 14.56 44.27 -10.64
CA GLY A 360 13.92 43.02 -11.06
C GLY A 360 14.03 41.89 -10.04
N VAL A 361 15.06 41.92 -9.19
CA VAL A 361 15.23 40.96 -8.08
C VAL A 361 14.17 41.21 -6.99
N GLN A 362 13.80 42.46 -6.74
CA GLN A 362 12.78 42.80 -5.74
C GLN A 362 11.40 42.29 -6.17
N ASP A 363 11.05 42.46 -7.44
CA ASP A 363 9.77 41.97 -8.00
C ASP A 363 9.66 40.44 -7.91
N VAL A 364 10.74 39.72 -8.25
CA VAL A 364 10.79 38.24 -8.15
C VAL A 364 10.59 37.76 -6.71
N LEU A 365 11.23 38.42 -5.74
CA LEU A 365 11.09 38.08 -4.32
C LEU A 365 9.70 38.42 -3.77
N ALA A 366 9.11 39.55 -4.19
CA ALA A 366 7.76 39.94 -3.80
C ALA A 366 6.72 38.94 -4.32
N ALA A 367 6.80 38.54 -5.59
CA ALA A 367 5.92 37.53 -6.19
C ALA A 367 6.05 36.17 -5.48
N GLY A 368 7.27 35.73 -5.15
CA GLY A 368 7.51 34.50 -4.40
C GLY A 368 6.88 34.51 -2.99
N ALA A 369 6.78 35.67 -2.36
CA ALA A 369 6.18 35.83 -1.02
C ALA A 369 4.64 35.80 -1.01
N GLU A 370 3.97 35.90 -2.15
CA GLU A 370 2.50 35.86 -2.21
C GLU A 370 1.93 34.55 -1.63
N GLN A 371 2.65 33.44 -1.77
CA GLN A 371 2.27 32.13 -1.25
C GLN A 371 2.68 31.91 0.23
N SER A 372 3.41 32.86 0.84
CA SER A 372 3.78 32.81 2.26
C SER A 372 2.59 33.06 3.20
N SER A 373 2.75 32.76 4.49
CA SER A 373 1.78 33.18 5.50
C SER A 373 1.65 34.70 5.54
N PRO A 374 0.48 35.26 5.93
CA PRO A 374 0.28 36.72 5.97
C PRO A 374 1.37 37.47 6.74
N VAL A 375 1.84 36.89 7.85
CA VAL A 375 2.91 37.45 8.68
C VAL A 375 4.25 37.51 7.95
N LEU A 376 4.64 36.44 7.26
CA LEU A 376 5.91 36.38 6.53
C LEU A 376 5.88 37.25 5.29
N ARG A 377 4.74 37.30 4.60
CA ARG A 377 4.52 38.17 3.45
C ARG A 377 4.68 39.65 3.83
N ALA A 378 4.12 40.06 4.96
CA ALA A 378 4.27 41.42 5.47
C ALA A 378 5.74 41.78 5.76
N ARG A 379 6.52 40.86 6.32
CA ARG A 379 7.97 41.05 6.58
C ARG A 379 8.79 41.18 5.30
N VAL A 380 8.48 40.38 4.28
CA VAL A 380 9.16 40.50 2.97
C VAL A 380 8.80 41.84 2.33
N ALA A 381 7.52 42.22 2.35
CA ALA A 381 7.07 43.52 1.84
C ALA A 381 7.76 44.69 2.55
N GLU A 382 7.89 44.64 3.88
CA GLU A 382 8.63 45.64 4.67
C GLU A 382 10.11 45.68 4.29
N ALA A 383 10.77 44.53 4.19
CA ALA A 383 12.19 44.44 3.82
C ALA A 383 12.48 44.96 2.40
N LEU A 384 11.53 44.80 1.48
CA LEU A 384 11.62 45.26 0.09
C LEU A 384 11.04 46.67 -0.13
N GLY A 385 10.34 47.25 0.86
CA GLY A 385 9.70 48.56 0.75
C GLY A 385 8.41 48.57 -0.09
N VAL A 386 7.70 47.45 -0.21
CA VAL A 386 6.47 47.28 -1.00
C VAL A 386 5.22 47.44 -0.10
N ILE A 387 4.18 48.12 -0.59
CA ILE A 387 2.90 48.30 0.13
C ILE A 387 2.07 47.01 0.05
N HIS A 388 1.70 46.44 1.20
CA HIS A 388 0.86 45.24 1.28
C HIS A 388 -0.64 45.58 1.38
N VAL A 389 -1.49 44.93 0.58
CA VAL A 389 -2.96 45.07 0.63
C VAL A 389 -3.56 43.96 1.50
N THR A 390 -4.56 44.34 2.31
CA THR A 390 -5.22 43.55 3.37
C THR A 390 -5.86 42.23 2.92
N ALA A 391 -5.89 41.26 3.84
CA ALA A 391 -6.31 39.88 3.67
C ALA A 391 -7.79 39.69 3.28
N GLU A 392 -8.05 38.76 2.37
CA GLU A 392 -9.38 38.22 2.07
C GLU A 392 -10.01 37.57 3.32
N VAL A 393 -11.33 37.67 3.44
CA VAL A 393 -12.09 36.98 4.50
C VAL A 393 -11.93 35.47 4.29
N TYR A 394 -11.45 34.78 5.32
CA TYR A 394 -11.28 33.35 5.28
C TYR A 394 -12.63 32.62 5.19
N GLU A 395 -12.79 31.77 4.17
CA GLU A 395 -13.89 30.83 4.04
C GLU A 395 -13.32 29.40 4.09
N GLU A 396 -13.90 28.56 4.93
CA GLU A 396 -13.49 27.15 5.05
C GLU A 396 -13.87 26.41 3.76
N ALA A 397 -12.89 25.81 3.09
CA ALA A 397 -13.15 24.94 1.95
C ALA A 397 -13.14 23.48 2.39
N LEU A 398 -14.33 22.87 2.43
CA LEU A 398 -14.53 21.44 2.67
C LEU A 398 -15.01 20.75 1.38
N PRO A 399 -14.73 19.44 1.20
CA PRO A 399 -15.32 18.71 0.09
C PRO A 399 -16.85 18.70 0.20
N PRO A 400 -17.58 18.60 -0.92
CA PRO A 400 -19.03 18.45 -0.87
C PRO A 400 -19.39 17.17 -0.09
N ALA A 401 -20.36 17.28 0.82
CA ALA A 401 -20.85 16.14 1.58
C ALA A 401 -21.36 15.05 0.60
N PRO A 402 -20.88 13.80 0.71
CA PRO A 402 -21.32 12.71 -0.16
C PRO A 402 -22.84 12.51 -0.05
N VAL A 403 -23.51 12.56 -1.20
CA VAL A 403 -24.96 12.37 -1.30
C VAL A 403 -25.24 10.89 -1.60
N PRO A 404 -26.09 10.20 -0.80
CA PRO A 404 -26.48 8.83 -1.08
C PRO A 404 -27.10 8.69 -2.47
N VAL A 405 -26.68 7.67 -3.22
CA VAL A 405 -27.19 7.39 -4.57
C VAL A 405 -28.13 6.20 -4.49
N ARG A 406 -29.32 6.31 -5.08
CA ARG A 406 -30.23 5.16 -5.18
C ARG A 406 -29.56 4.05 -5.95
N LEU A 407 -29.67 2.82 -5.44
CA LEU A 407 -29.14 1.66 -6.12
C LEU A 407 -29.86 1.50 -7.47
N SER A 408 -29.10 1.40 -8.54
CA SER A 408 -29.65 1.06 -9.86
C SER A 408 -30.34 -0.31 -9.80
N PRO A 409 -31.46 -0.50 -10.51
CA PRO A 409 -32.16 -1.80 -10.51
C PRO A 409 -31.24 -2.92 -11.00
N ALA A 410 -31.58 -4.16 -10.64
CA ALA A 410 -30.89 -5.34 -11.15
C ALA A 410 -30.98 -5.40 -12.70
N PRO A 411 -29.94 -5.92 -13.39
CA PRO A 411 -29.94 -6.08 -14.84
C PRO A 411 -31.22 -6.75 -15.37
N GLU A 412 -31.86 -6.13 -16.37
CA GLU A 412 -33.12 -6.63 -16.94
C GLU A 412 -32.90 -7.85 -17.85
N SER A 413 -31.71 -7.98 -18.45
CA SER A 413 -31.37 -9.08 -19.35
C SER A 413 -30.28 -10.00 -18.78
N VAL A 414 -30.35 -11.29 -19.11
CA VAL A 414 -29.32 -12.27 -18.71
C VAL A 414 -27.94 -11.97 -19.32
N ALA A 415 -27.89 -11.29 -20.47
CA ALA A 415 -26.64 -10.89 -21.12
C ALA A 415 -25.93 -9.77 -20.35
N GLU A 416 -26.65 -8.70 -19.99
CA GLU A 416 -26.15 -7.62 -19.14
C GLU A 416 -25.67 -8.17 -17.78
N LEU A 417 -26.46 -9.08 -17.19
CA LEU A 417 -26.08 -9.73 -15.94
C LEU A 417 -24.79 -10.54 -16.06
N ALA A 418 -24.61 -11.29 -17.15
CA ALA A 418 -23.38 -12.06 -17.39
C ALA A 418 -22.16 -11.15 -17.58
N GLU A 419 -22.32 -10.01 -18.25
CA GLU A 419 -21.27 -8.99 -18.37
C GLU A 419 -20.88 -8.41 -17.01
N GLU A 420 -21.86 -8.06 -16.16
CA GLU A 420 -21.61 -7.51 -14.82
C GLU A 420 -20.93 -8.52 -13.89
N VAL A 421 -21.37 -9.79 -13.92
CA VAL A 421 -20.69 -10.90 -13.22
C VAL A 421 -19.24 -11.04 -13.70
N GLY A 422 -19.01 -10.99 -15.01
CA GLY A 422 -17.67 -11.05 -15.60
C GLY A 422 -16.78 -9.90 -15.13
N ALA A 423 -17.32 -8.68 -15.04
CA ALA A 423 -16.61 -7.52 -14.54
C ALA A 423 -16.25 -7.65 -13.05
N LEU A 424 -17.20 -8.09 -12.21
CA LEU A 424 -16.96 -8.31 -10.77
C LEU A 424 -15.93 -9.41 -10.50
N LEU A 425 -15.87 -10.46 -11.33
CA LEU A 425 -14.86 -11.52 -11.23
C LEU A 425 -13.47 -11.08 -11.72
N ALA A 426 -13.39 -10.10 -12.62
CA ALA A 426 -12.14 -9.61 -13.17
C ALA A 426 -11.53 -8.44 -12.38
N GLY A 427 -12.35 -7.69 -11.64
CA GLY A 427 -11.94 -6.54 -10.85
C GLY A 427 -11.16 -6.93 -9.58
N SER A 428 -10.12 -6.15 -9.27
CA SER A 428 -9.48 -6.14 -7.95
C SER A 428 -10.12 -5.04 -7.12
N GLY A 429 -10.99 -5.40 -6.18
CA GLY A 429 -11.75 -4.47 -5.35
C GLY A 429 -13.26 -4.52 -5.63
N SER A 430 -14.06 -4.65 -4.57
CA SER A 430 -15.51 -4.86 -4.69
C SER A 430 -16.26 -3.53 -4.66
N ASP A 431 -16.91 -3.20 -5.79
CA ASP A 431 -18.03 -2.25 -5.78
C ASP A 431 -19.22 -2.92 -5.10
N VAL A 432 -19.48 -2.50 -3.85
CA VAL A 432 -20.54 -3.05 -3.01
C VAL A 432 -21.92 -2.88 -3.65
N ALA A 433 -22.16 -1.77 -4.35
CA ALA A 433 -23.42 -1.50 -5.01
C ALA A 433 -23.62 -2.45 -6.19
N ALA A 434 -22.61 -2.56 -7.07
CA ALA A 434 -22.60 -3.50 -8.19
C ALA A 434 -22.78 -4.96 -7.72
N PHE A 435 -22.09 -5.35 -6.64
CA PHE A 435 -22.22 -6.67 -6.04
C PHE A 435 -23.65 -6.96 -5.57
N GLU A 436 -24.27 -6.05 -4.81
CA GLU A 436 -25.62 -6.26 -4.28
C GLU A 436 -26.68 -6.30 -5.39
N ARG A 437 -26.61 -5.43 -6.41
CA ARG A 437 -27.54 -5.47 -7.55
C ARG A 437 -27.34 -6.71 -8.42
N THR A 438 -26.10 -7.15 -8.62
CA THR A 438 -25.78 -8.38 -9.37
C THR A 438 -26.32 -9.61 -8.63
N LEU A 439 -26.14 -9.67 -7.31
CA LEU A 439 -26.64 -10.77 -6.50
C LEU A 439 -28.19 -10.86 -6.55
N ASP A 440 -28.89 -9.72 -6.48
CA ASP A 440 -30.36 -9.67 -6.66
C ASP A 440 -30.77 -10.09 -8.08
N GLY A 441 -30.03 -9.66 -9.11
CA GLY A 441 -30.25 -10.05 -10.50
C GLY A 441 -30.11 -11.55 -10.73
N LEU A 442 -29.07 -12.18 -10.18
CA LEU A 442 -28.87 -13.63 -10.26
C LEU A 442 -30.05 -14.40 -9.66
N VAL A 443 -30.59 -13.93 -8.54
CA VAL A 443 -31.75 -14.55 -7.89
C VAL A 443 -33.02 -14.38 -8.74
N ARG A 444 -33.30 -13.17 -9.23
CA ARG A 444 -34.48 -12.89 -10.08
C ARG A 444 -34.49 -13.72 -11.35
N HIS A 445 -33.37 -13.75 -12.07
CA HIS A 445 -33.27 -14.51 -13.32
C HIS A 445 -33.27 -16.02 -13.07
N ALA A 446 -32.72 -16.49 -11.95
CA ALA A 446 -32.82 -17.90 -11.57
C ALA A 446 -34.26 -18.34 -11.25
N HIS A 447 -35.09 -17.44 -10.72
CA HIS A 447 -36.51 -17.68 -10.49
C HIS A 447 -37.34 -17.68 -11.77
N GLN A 448 -37.03 -16.77 -12.71
CA GLN A 448 -37.79 -16.60 -13.95
C GLN A 448 -37.44 -17.65 -15.02
N ASP A 449 -36.16 -17.77 -15.37
CA ASP A 449 -35.66 -18.69 -16.39
C ASP A 449 -34.24 -19.18 -16.05
N PRO A 450 -34.12 -20.23 -15.22
CA PRO A 450 -32.82 -20.75 -14.80
C PRO A 450 -32.03 -21.41 -15.93
N ASP A 451 -32.65 -21.81 -17.04
CA ASP A 451 -31.95 -22.41 -18.19
C ASP A 451 -31.26 -21.31 -19.01
N ALA A 452 -31.99 -20.24 -19.36
CA ALA A 452 -31.43 -19.10 -20.08
C ALA A 452 -30.30 -18.42 -19.29
N LEU A 453 -30.45 -18.29 -17.96
CA LEU A 453 -29.41 -17.74 -17.09
C LEU A 453 -28.14 -18.61 -17.10
N ARG A 454 -28.28 -19.94 -17.05
CA ARG A 454 -27.13 -20.86 -17.09
C ARG A 454 -26.38 -20.76 -18.41
N GLU A 455 -27.09 -20.73 -19.53
CA GLU A 455 -26.50 -20.56 -20.87
C GLU A 455 -25.71 -19.25 -20.97
N ALA A 456 -26.26 -18.14 -20.47
CA ALA A 456 -25.59 -16.84 -20.50
C ALA A 456 -24.34 -16.76 -19.62
N LEU A 457 -24.35 -17.45 -18.46
CA LEU A 457 -23.23 -17.43 -17.51
C LEU A 457 -22.12 -18.43 -17.83
N GLU A 458 -22.38 -19.45 -18.66
CA GLU A 458 -21.41 -20.49 -18.99
C GLU A 458 -20.07 -19.93 -19.55
N PRO A 459 -20.05 -18.97 -20.50
CA PRO A 459 -18.80 -18.40 -21.02
C PRO A 459 -17.98 -17.61 -19.99
N VAL A 460 -18.65 -17.09 -18.95
CA VAL A 460 -18.01 -16.37 -17.85
C VAL A 460 -17.40 -17.37 -16.88
N ALA A 461 -18.19 -18.36 -16.47
CA ALA A 461 -17.76 -19.40 -15.55
C ALA A 461 -16.66 -20.30 -16.15
N SER A 462 -16.64 -20.52 -17.46
CA SER A 462 -15.63 -21.34 -18.14
C SER A 462 -14.19 -20.82 -18.00
N ARG A 463 -14.03 -19.56 -17.58
CA ARG A 463 -12.73 -18.94 -17.31
C ARG A 463 -12.22 -19.24 -15.89
N LEU A 464 -13.09 -19.72 -15.00
CA LEU A 464 -12.78 -20.00 -13.60
C LEU A 464 -12.14 -21.38 -13.45
N ARG A 465 -11.14 -21.48 -12.56
CA ARG A 465 -10.31 -22.69 -12.40
C ARG A 465 -11.08 -23.94 -12.01
N TRP A 466 -12.24 -23.80 -11.38
CA TRP A 466 -13.05 -24.91 -10.88
C TRP A 466 -14.10 -25.39 -11.90
N PHE A 467 -14.33 -24.69 -13.00
CA PHE A 467 -15.41 -25.01 -13.94
C PHE A 467 -15.25 -26.39 -14.60
N THR A 468 -14.00 -26.80 -14.86
CA THR A 468 -13.69 -28.12 -15.45
C THR A 468 -13.84 -29.27 -14.46
N ALA A 469 -14.05 -28.99 -13.16
CA ALA A 469 -14.35 -30.04 -12.21
C ALA A 469 -15.79 -30.54 -12.39
N ASP A 470 -15.97 -31.86 -12.22
CA ASP A 470 -17.30 -32.48 -12.25
C ASP A 470 -18.13 -32.08 -11.03
N THR A 471 -17.47 -31.89 -9.89
CA THR A 471 -18.11 -31.50 -8.64
C THR A 471 -17.18 -30.60 -7.83
N VAL A 472 -17.75 -29.55 -7.24
CA VAL A 472 -17.07 -28.62 -6.34
C VAL A 472 -17.85 -28.52 -5.05
N TYR A 473 -17.13 -28.49 -3.92
CA TYR A 473 -17.76 -28.38 -2.63
C TYR A 473 -17.88 -26.91 -2.23
N PRO A 474 -18.95 -26.51 -1.52
CA PRO A 474 -19.08 -25.15 -1.04
C PRO A 474 -17.90 -24.69 -0.15
N SER A 475 -17.28 -25.64 0.56
CA SER A 475 -16.05 -25.43 1.32
C SER A 475 -14.83 -25.07 0.45
N ASP A 476 -14.83 -25.36 -0.84
CA ASP A 476 -13.73 -24.97 -1.72
C ASP A 476 -13.69 -23.44 -1.91
N PHE A 477 -14.81 -22.74 -1.69
CA PHE A 477 -14.97 -21.31 -1.93
C PHE A 477 -14.72 -20.43 -0.70
N PHE A 478 -14.05 -20.96 0.35
CA PHE A 478 -13.62 -20.16 1.49
C PHE A 478 -12.63 -19.05 1.07
N GLY A 479 -12.84 -17.83 1.60
CA GLY A 479 -11.98 -16.66 1.39
C GLY A 479 -11.93 -16.17 -0.06
N LEU A 480 -12.89 -15.32 -0.46
CA LEU A 480 -12.92 -14.52 -1.71
C LEU A 480 -13.65 -15.06 -2.93
N ARG A 481 -14.41 -16.14 -2.81
CA ARG A 481 -15.07 -16.74 -3.98
C ARG A 481 -16.58 -16.79 -3.82
N HIS A 482 -17.16 -15.75 -3.20
CA HIS A 482 -18.59 -15.64 -2.90
C HIS A 482 -19.45 -15.68 -4.15
N LEU A 483 -19.10 -14.88 -5.17
CA LEU A 483 -19.80 -14.90 -6.45
C LEU A 483 -19.56 -16.23 -7.18
N GLU A 484 -18.37 -16.81 -7.09
CA GLU A 484 -18.09 -18.14 -7.65
C GLU A 484 -18.93 -19.25 -7.00
N LEU A 485 -19.22 -19.17 -5.69
CA LEU A 485 -20.12 -20.10 -5.01
C LEU A 485 -21.55 -19.99 -5.56
N ILE A 486 -22.04 -18.78 -5.79
CA ILE A 486 -23.35 -18.56 -6.43
C ILE A 486 -23.36 -19.17 -7.83
N LEU A 487 -22.30 -18.96 -8.62
CA LEU A 487 -22.17 -19.53 -9.96
C LEU A 487 -22.10 -21.06 -9.94
N ALA A 488 -21.35 -21.65 -9.01
CA ALA A 488 -21.28 -23.10 -8.86
C ALA A 488 -22.64 -23.72 -8.49
N ALA A 489 -23.41 -23.04 -7.64
CA ALA A 489 -24.76 -23.42 -7.28
C ALA A 489 -25.73 -23.34 -8.47
N LEU A 490 -25.70 -22.23 -9.22
CA LEU A 490 -26.49 -22.00 -10.44
C LEU A 490 -26.22 -23.06 -11.50
N LEU A 491 -24.94 -23.35 -11.75
CA LEU A 491 -24.48 -24.31 -12.77
C LEU A 491 -24.58 -25.77 -12.33
N ARG A 492 -25.17 -26.05 -11.15
CA ARG A 492 -25.35 -27.41 -10.61
C ARG A 492 -24.05 -28.20 -10.45
N LYS A 493 -22.93 -27.49 -10.24
CA LYS A 493 -21.61 -28.09 -9.98
C LYS A 493 -21.42 -28.49 -8.52
N THR A 494 -22.35 -28.09 -7.66
CA THR A 494 -22.34 -28.35 -6.22
C THR A 494 -23.45 -29.32 -5.83
N PRO A 495 -23.15 -30.38 -5.03
CA PRO A 495 -24.16 -31.32 -4.59
C PRO A 495 -25.09 -30.68 -3.52
N PRO A 496 -26.40 -30.98 -3.50
CA PRO A 496 -27.34 -30.44 -2.51
C PRO A 496 -26.91 -30.67 -1.06
N GLU A 497 -26.30 -31.83 -0.79
CA GLU A 497 -25.84 -32.24 0.54
C GLU A 497 -24.70 -31.35 1.07
N GLY A 498 -23.96 -30.71 0.16
CA GLY A 498 -22.85 -29.80 0.49
C GLY A 498 -23.28 -28.53 1.22
N PHE A 499 -24.56 -28.15 1.14
CA PHE A 499 -25.11 -26.96 1.80
C PHE A 499 -25.62 -27.22 3.23
N HIS A 500 -25.74 -28.49 3.65
CA HIS A 500 -26.29 -28.86 4.97
C HIS A 500 -25.25 -28.92 6.09
N THR A 501 -23.95 -28.83 5.78
CA THR A 501 -22.90 -28.83 6.80
C THR A 501 -22.85 -27.45 7.43
N PRO A 502 -23.08 -27.29 8.75
CA PRO A 502 -22.86 -26.01 9.42
C PRO A 502 -21.42 -25.62 9.14
N LEU A 503 -21.20 -24.39 8.65
CA LEU A 503 -19.86 -23.84 8.59
C LEU A 503 -19.31 -23.81 10.02
N GLN A 504 -18.55 -24.83 10.38
CA GLN A 504 -17.37 -24.58 11.19
C GLN A 504 -16.40 -23.86 10.26
N ASP A 505 -16.66 -22.58 10.05
CA ASP A 505 -15.67 -21.70 9.46
C ASP A 505 -14.42 -21.85 10.35
N PRO A 506 -13.31 -22.47 9.88
CA PRO A 506 -12.13 -22.73 10.72
C PRO A 506 -11.61 -21.44 11.38
N LEU A 507 -11.90 -20.35 10.70
CA LEU A 507 -11.75 -18.94 10.98
C LEU A 507 -12.59 -18.43 12.17
N SER A 508 -13.79 -18.98 12.39
CA SER A 508 -14.65 -18.67 13.55
C SER A 508 -14.18 -19.32 14.85
N VAL A 509 -13.40 -20.40 14.76
CA VAL A 509 -12.85 -21.14 15.92
C VAL A 509 -11.69 -20.37 16.57
N ALA A 510 -11.13 -19.37 15.89
CA ALA A 510 -9.91 -18.66 16.32
C ALA A 510 -10.14 -17.51 17.33
N GLY A 511 -11.39 -17.13 17.63
CA GLY A 511 -11.68 -16.02 18.56
C GLY A 511 -11.42 -14.62 17.98
N CYS A 512 -11.41 -14.49 16.65
CA CYS A 512 -11.14 -13.23 15.93
C CYS A 512 -12.29 -12.21 16.08
N VAL A 513 -11.95 -10.95 16.36
CA VAL A 513 -12.90 -9.83 16.50
C VAL A 513 -13.68 -9.49 15.22
N HIS A 514 -13.12 -9.83 14.05
CA HIS A 514 -13.75 -9.62 12.74
C HIS A 514 -14.67 -10.77 12.32
N SER A 515 -14.52 -11.97 12.92
CA SER A 515 -15.30 -13.17 12.55
C SER A 515 -16.82 -12.94 12.55
N PRO A 516 -17.41 -12.17 13.48
CA PRO A 516 -18.85 -11.88 13.44
C PRO A 516 -19.33 -11.26 12.12
N LEU A 517 -18.58 -10.30 11.55
CA LEU A 517 -18.94 -9.62 10.30
C LEU A 517 -18.87 -10.59 9.12
N GLY A 518 -17.77 -11.34 9.02
CA GLY A 518 -17.59 -12.35 7.98
C GLY A 518 -18.61 -13.48 8.07
N ARG A 519 -18.94 -13.94 9.28
CA ARG A 519 -19.90 -15.03 9.50
C ARG A 519 -21.32 -14.66 9.07
N ALA A 520 -21.79 -13.47 9.44
CA ALA A 520 -23.11 -12.99 9.02
C ALA A 520 -23.19 -12.84 7.50
N PHE A 521 -22.18 -12.22 6.89
CA PHE A 521 -22.09 -12.08 5.43
C PHE A 521 -22.07 -13.45 4.73
N ASN A 522 -21.20 -14.36 5.16
CA ASN A 522 -21.06 -15.68 4.58
C ASN A 522 -22.34 -16.51 4.73
N SER A 523 -22.97 -16.50 5.90
CA SER A 523 -24.22 -17.24 6.14
C SER A 523 -25.32 -16.82 5.14
N ARG A 524 -25.44 -15.52 4.85
CA ARG A 524 -26.34 -15.01 3.79
C ARG A 524 -25.99 -15.55 2.41
N ILE A 525 -24.74 -15.44 1.98
CA ILE A 525 -24.32 -15.92 0.66
C ILE A 525 -24.58 -17.42 0.51
N TRP A 526 -24.36 -18.19 1.57
CA TRP A 526 -24.58 -19.63 1.58
C TRP A 526 -26.07 -20.01 1.50
N GLU A 527 -26.94 -19.33 2.25
CA GLU A 527 -28.38 -19.55 2.14
C GLU A 527 -28.89 -19.19 0.74
N ILE A 528 -28.40 -18.09 0.16
CA ILE A 528 -28.74 -17.68 -1.21
C ILE A 528 -28.29 -18.76 -2.21
N ALA A 529 -27.04 -19.24 -2.11
CA ALA A 529 -26.54 -20.31 -2.97
C ALA A 529 -27.41 -21.57 -2.87
N HIS A 530 -27.78 -21.97 -1.65
CA HIS A 530 -28.64 -23.11 -1.41
C HIS A 530 -30.05 -22.93 -2.02
N ARG A 531 -30.67 -21.76 -1.80
CA ARG A 531 -32.01 -21.44 -2.33
C ARG A 531 -31.99 -21.36 -3.84
N ILE A 532 -30.99 -20.75 -4.46
CA ILE A 532 -30.83 -20.74 -5.92
C ILE A 532 -30.71 -22.17 -6.48
N HIS A 533 -30.05 -23.06 -5.75
CA HIS A 533 -29.99 -24.45 -6.14
C HIS A 533 -31.34 -25.15 -5.94
N ALA A 534 -32.00 -25.04 -4.80
CA ALA A 534 -33.22 -25.81 -4.53
C ALA A 534 -34.49 -25.16 -5.09
N ASP A 535 -34.77 -23.93 -4.67
CA ASP A 535 -36.02 -23.19 -4.84
C ASP A 535 -35.76 -21.66 -4.86
N PRO A 536 -35.31 -21.10 -6.00
CA PRO A 536 -34.93 -19.69 -6.10
C PRO A 536 -36.09 -18.76 -5.70
N PRO A 537 -35.88 -17.81 -4.77
CA PRO A 537 -36.90 -16.82 -4.44
C PRO A 537 -37.04 -15.79 -5.58
N PRO A 538 -38.17 -15.05 -5.65
CA PRO A 538 -38.42 -14.12 -6.75
C PRO A 538 -37.44 -12.93 -6.80
N PHE A 539 -36.89 -12.52 -5.66
CA PHE A 539 -35.88 -11.46 -5.48
C PHE A 539 -35.39 -11.48 -4.02
N LEU A 540 -34.30 -10.79 -3.69
CA LEU A 540 -33.82 -10.72 -2.30
C LEU A 540 -34.55 -9.64 -1.50
N LEU A 541 -34.85 -9.93 -0.24
CA LEU A 541 -35.44 -8.97 0.71
C LEU A 541 -34.42 -7.93 1.14
N SER A 542 -33.15 -8.29 1.22
CA SER A 542 -32.09 -7.44 1.76
C SER A 542 -31.39 -6.51 0.75
N THR A 543 -31.75 -6.56 -0.53
CA THR A 543 -31.18 -5.68 -1.58
C THR A 543 -31.32 -4.22 -1.15
N PRO A 544 -30.24 -3.44 -1.01
CA PRO A 544 -30.36 -2.10 -0.45
C PRO A 544 -31.06 -1.14 -1.41
N THR A 545 -31.74 -0.13 -0.88
CA THR A 545 -32.32 0.97 -1.65
C THR A 545 -31.25 1.97 -2.07
N TRP A 546 -30.20 2.12 -1.26
CA TRP A 546 -29.11 3.08 -1.46
C TRP A 546 -27.76 2.37 -1.57
N ASN A 547 -26.81 2.97 -2.29
CA ASN A 547 -25.44 2.47 -2.43
C ASN A 547 -24.69 2.32 -1.09
N THR A 548 -25.14 3.00 -0.03
CA THR A 548 -24.61 2.87 1.35
C THR A 548 -24.99 1.55 2.04
N GLY A 549 -25.90 0.78 1.45
CA GLY A 549 -26.43 -0.45 2.04
C GLY A 549 -27.74 -0.24 2.82
N ILE A 550 -28.23 1.00 2.96
CA ILE A 550 -29.54 1.25 3.58
C ILE A 550 -30.68 0.71 2.72
N LEU A 551 -31.67 0.14 3.40
CA LEU A 551 -32.96 -0.27 2.86
C LEU A 551 -34.08 0.62 3.42
N GLU A 552 -34.91 1.19 2.55
CA GLU A 552 -36.09 1.95 2.99
C GLU A 552 -37.14 1.00 3.59
N PRO A 553 -37.78 1.37 4.72
CA PRO A 553 -38.69 0.48 5.42
C PRO A 553 -39.92 0.13 4.57
N ASP A 554 -40.42 1.11 3.80
CA ASP A 554 -41.52 0.94 2.85
C ASP A 554 -41.24 -0.11 1.77
N GLU A 555 -40.00 -0.14 1.31
CA GLU A 555 -39.58 -1.08 0.26
C GLU A 555 -39.49 -2.50 0.81
N LEU A 556 -39.01 -2.67 2.05
CA LEU A 556 -39.02 -3.97 2.71
C LEU A 556 -40.44 -4.49 2.97
N VAL A 557 -41.37 -3.62 3.39
CA VAL A 557 -42.79 -3.98 3.54
C VAL A 557 -43.38 -4.44 2.20
N THR A 558 -43.13 -3.70 1.13
CA THR A 558 -43.58 -4.05 -0.23
C THR A 558 -43.04 -5.41 -0.68
N ARG A 559 -41.77 -5.70 -0.39
CA ARG A 559 -41.13 -6.98 -0.72
C ARG A 559 -41.73 -8.15 0.09
N LEU A 560 -42.03 -7.95 1.37
CA LEU A 560 -42.71 -8.94 2.21
C LEU A 560 -44.15 -9.21 1.75
N ASP A 561 -44.88 -8.16 1.33
CA ASP A 561 -46.23 -8.26 0.79
C ASP A 561 -46.26 -9.13 -0.48
N ALA A 562 -45.32 -8.90 -1.40
CA ALA A 562 -45.15 -9.71 -2.60
C ALA A 562 -44.76 -11.16 -2.29
N TYR A 563 -43.92 -11.41 -1.29
CA TYR A 563 -43.60 -12.77 -0.83
C TYR A 563 -44.84 -13.49 -0.28
N ARG A 564 -45.67 -12.79 0.50
CA ARG A 564 -46.95 -13.30 1.02
C ARG A 564 -47.88 -13.69 -0.13
N ASP A 565 -48.05 -12.80 -1.10
CA ASP A 565 -48.96 -13.00 -2.23
C ASP A 565 -48.54 -14.19 -3.12
N LEU A 566 -47.23 -14.39 -3.28
CA LEU A 566 -46.67 -15.53 -4.02
C LEU A 566 -46.57 -16.81 -3.18
N GLY A 567 -46.88 -16.77 -1.88
CA GLY A 567 -46.73 -17.91 -0.98
C GLY A 567 -45.29 -18.42 -0.83
N VAL A 568 -44.29 -17.55 -1.03
CA VAL A 568 -42.87 -17.92 -1.03
C VAL A 568 -42.31 -17.88 0.40
N ARG A 569 -41.55 -18.91 0.77
CA ARG A 569 -40.88 -18.95 2.06
C ARG A 569 -39.75 -17.92 2.15
N VAL A 570 -39.82 -17.05 3.15
CA VAL A 570 -38.75 -16.10 3.48
C VAL A 570 -37.49 -16.84 3.95
N ALA A 571 -36.35 -16.43 3.42
CA ALA A 571 -35.03 -16.96 3.79
C ALA A 571 -34.54 -16.26 5.08
N PRO A 572 -34.34 -16.99 6.20
CA PRO A 572 -34.01 -16.38 7.50
C PRO A 572 -32.78 -15.47 7.54
N THR A 573 -31.70 -15.80 6.83
CA THR A 573 -30.46 -15.01 6.85
C THR A 573 -30.55 -13.79 5.95
N ASP A 574 -31.26 -13.90 4.82
CA ASP A 574 -31.55 -12.74 3.96
C ASP A 574 -32.49 -11.75 4.67
N PHE A 575 -33.53 -12.24 5.35
CA PHE A 575 -34.39 -11.38 6.15
C PHE A 575 -33.67 -10.75 7.34
N ALA A 576 -32.79 -11.49 8.02
CA ALA A 576 -31.92 -10.94 9.06
C ALA A 576 -31.04 -9.81 8.52
N GLN A 577 -30.47 -9.96 7.32
CA GLN A 577 -29.73 -8.90 6.66
C GLN A 577 -30.61 -7.70 6.33
N ALA A 578 -31.85 -7.91 5.88
CA ALA A 578 -32.80 -6.84 5.60
C ALA A 578 -33.13 -6.03 6.87
N LEU A 579 -33.31 -6.69 8.02
CA LEU A 579 -33.53 -6.03 9.31
C LEU A 579 -32.32 -5.20 9.77
N LEU A 580 -31.08 -5.62 9.47
CA LEU A 580 -29.89 -4.83 9.78
C LEU A 580 -29.73 -3.59 8.88
N ARG A 581 -30.29 -3.64 7.66
CA ARG A 581 -30.21 -2.57 6.66
C ARG A 581 -31.35 -1.57 6.72
N VAL A 582 -32.50 -1.97 7.26
CA VAL A 582 -33.70 -1.14 7.24
C VAL A 582 -33.48 0.15 8.04
N ARG A 583 -33.74 1.30 7.42
CA ARG A 583 -33.57 2.62 8.05
C ARG A 583 -34.50 2.75 9.25
N ARG A 584 -33.94 3.10 10.41
CA ARG A 584 -34.69 3.33 11.66
C ARG A 584 -34.60 4.76 12.18
N GLN A 585 -33.67 5.57 11.67
CA GLN A 585 -33.45 6.93 12.16
C GLN A 585 -34.60 7.90 11.81
N ASP A 586 -35.24 7.71 10.66
CA ASP A 586 -36.49 8.43 10.35
C ASP A 586 -37.65 7.77 11.10
N ARG A 587 -37.91 8.27 12.32
CA ARG A 587 -38.92 7.72 13.23
C ARG A 587 -40.32 7.73 12.62
N ALA A 588 -40.69 8.79 11.90
CA ALA A 588 -42.01 8.93 11.30
C ALA A 588 -42.22 7.92 10.16
N ALA A 589 -41.22 7.77 9.27
CA ALA A 589 -41.26 6.77 8.22
C ALA A 589 -41.25 5.34 8.79
N ALA A 590 -40.45 5.08 9.83
CA ALA A 590 -40.38 3.79 10.50
C ALA A 590 -41.71 3.39 11.16
N GLU A 591 -42.41 4.33 11.81
CA GLU A 591 -43.74 4.09 12.41
C GLU A 591 -44.80 3.76 11.36
N ALA A 592 -44.89 4.56 10.30
CA ALA A 592 -45.84 4.32 9.21
C ALA A 592 -45.60 2.98 8.52
N ALA A 593 -44.34 2.60 8.29
CA ALA A 593 -43.98 1.31 7.75
C ALA A 593 -44.29 0.16 8.71
N ALA A 594 -44.09 0.34 10.03
CA ALA A 594 -44.40 -0.67 11.03
C ALA A 594 -45.89 -1.02 11.08
N GLU A 595 -46.78 -0.03 10.99
CA GLU A 595 -48.23 -0.25 10.93
C GLU A 595 -48.60 -1.11 9.71
N ARG A 596 -48.04 -0.80 8.55
CA ARG A 596 -48.27 -1.59 7.33
C ARG A 596 -47.66 -2.99 7.41
N ALA A 597 -46.47 -3.13 7.99
CA ALA A 597 -45.83 -4.42 8.22
C ALA A 597 -46.68 -5.33 9.11
N ALA A 598 -47.26 -4.78 10.19
CA ALA A 598 -48.16 -5.50 11.08
C ALA A 598 -49.47 -5.91 10.37
N ALA A 599 -49.99 -5.06 9.48
CA ALA A 599 -51.19 -5.34 8.70
C ALA A 599 -51.02 -6.50 7.70
N LEU A 600 -49.79 -6.91 7.36
CA LEU A 600 -49.53 -8.07 6.49
C LEU A 600 -50.02 -9.40 7.09
N GLY A 601 -50.15 -9.49 8.42
CA GLY A 601 -50.59 -10.71 9.11
C GLY A 601 -49.61 -11.88 9.07
N THR A 602 -48.34 -11.64 8.71
CA THR A 602 -47.28 -12.65 8.68
C THR A 602 -46.37 -12.56 9.92
N SER A 603 -45.65 -13.64 10.23
CA SER A 603 -44.63 -13.66 11.29
C SER A 603 -43.53 -12.63 11.04
N GLU A 604 -43.09 -12.52 9.80
CA GLU A 604 -42.03 -11.63 9.35
C GLU A 604 -42.50 -10.16 9.37
N GLY A 605 -43.75 -9.88 8.99
CA GLY A 605 -44.35 -8.55 9.11
C GLY A 605 -44.48 -8.09 10.56
N THR A 606 -44.92 -8.98 11.46
CA THR A 606 -44.99 -8.71 12.91
C THR A 606 -43.60 -8.42 13.48
N ARG A 607 -42.59 -9.20 13.08
CA ARG A 607 -41.22 -9.02 13.51
C ARG A 607 -40.61 -7.71 12.98
N LEU A 608 -40.85 -7.37 11.72
CA LEU A 608 -40.41 -6.09 11.15
C LEU A 608 -41.07 -4.91 11.87
N ALA A 609 -42.37 -4.99 12.16
CA ALA A 609 -43.10 -3.95 12.91
C ALA A 609 -42.49 -3.74 14.30
N HIS A 610 -42.21 -4.82 15.03
CA HIS A 610 -41.53 -4.73 16.34
C HIS A 610 -40.14 -4.13 16.21
N TRP A 611 -39.35 -4.55 15.21
CA TRP A 611 -38.01 -4.01 14.97
C TRP A 611 -38.00 -2.51 14.64
N LEU A 612 -38.94 -2.06 13.81
CA LEU A 612 -39.10 -0.67 13.43
C LEU A 612 -39.65 0.19 14.57
N THR A 613 -40.40 -0.37 15.52
CA THR A 613 -40.97 0.37 16.66
C THR A 613 -40.13 0.32 17.92
N ALA A 614 -39.21 -0.63 18.02
CA ALA A 614 -38.23 -0.67 19.10
C ALA A 614 -37.40 0.62 19.12
N ASP A 615 -37.14 1.14 20.33
CA ASP A 615 -36.23 2.25 20.54
C ASP A 615 -34.89 1.94 19.85
N THR A 616 -34.35 2.91 19.11
CA THR A 616 -33.01 2.77 18.53
C THR A 616 -32.02 2.74 19.69
N PRO A 617 -31.34 1.62 19.96
CA PRO A 617 -30.49 1.56 21.13
C PRO A 617 -29.32 2.51 20.96
N ALA A 618 -29.03 3.25 22.03
CA ALA A 618 -27.80 3.99 22.16
C ALA A 618 -26.59 3.05 21.94
N LEU A 619 -25.44 3.61 21.56
CA LEU A 619 -24.21 2.85 21.47
C LEU A 619 -24.02 1.99 22.74
N PRO A 620 -23.64 0.71 22.61
CA PRO A 620 -23.47 -0.15 23.77
C PRO A 620 -22.45 0.46 24.72
N PRO A 621 -22.52 0.15 26.03
CA PRO A 621 -21.64 0.76 27.02
C PRO A 621 -20.17 0.59 26.62
N VAL A 622 -19.50 1.72 26.43
CA VAL A 622 -18.13 1.79 25.96
C VAL A 622 -17.18 1.77 27.14
N ARG A 623 -16.18 0.88 27.10
CA ARG A 623 -15.08 0.84 28.07
C ARG A 623 -13.76 1.09 27.36
N ARG A 624 -13.10 2.19 27.71
CA ARG A 624 -11.73 2.50 27.25
C ARG A 624 -10.74 1.60 28.00
N ARG A 625 -9.78 1.02 27.29
CA ARG A 625 -8.75 0.13 27.82
C ARG A 625 -7.39 0.51 27.25
N THR A 626 -6.40 0.60 28.13
CA THR A 626 -5.02 0.93 27.74
C THR A 626 -4.12 -0.26 28.07
N ALA A 627 -3.31 -0.67 27.10
CA ALA A 627 -2.31 -1.72 27.25
C ALA A 627 -1.05 -1.29 26.47
N GLY A 628 0.03 -0.94 27.16
CA GLY A 628 1.22 -0.37 26.50
C GLY A 628 0.84 0.88 25.68
N PRO A 629 1.26 1.00 24.40
CA PRO A 629 0.88 2.12 23.54
C PRO A 629 -0.56 1.99 22.99
N TRP A 630 -1.24 0.87 23.21
CA TRP A 630 -2.57 0.66 22.65
C TRP A 630 -3.64 1.23 23.57
N VAL A 631 -4.50 2.07 23.00
CA VAL A 631 -5.76 2.53 23.55
C VAL A 631 -6.85 1.93 22.69
N LEU A 632 -7.66 1.07 23.27
CA LEU A 632 -8.72 0.36 22.57
C LEU A 632 -10.05 0.55 23.30
N LEU A 633 -11.14 0.26 22.61
CA LEU A 633 -12.48 0.29 23.16
C LEU A 633 -13.06 -1.12 23.19
N ALA A 634 -13.70 -1.45 24.31
CA ALA A 634 -14.54 -2.62 24.45
C ALA A 634 -16.01 -2.17 24.46
N TYR A 635 -16.84 -2.83 23.67
CA TYR A 635 -18.28 -2.58 23.61
C TYR A 635 -19.01 -3.69 24.34
N GLY A 636 -20.06 -3.33 25.08
CA GLY A 636 -20.96 -4.28 25.73
C GLY A 636 -21.79 -5.11 24.75
N GLU A 637 -22.61 -6.00 25.30
CA GLU A 637 -23.56 -6.81 24.55
C GLU A 637 -24.73 -5.97 24.02
N LEU A 638 -25.25 -6.35 22.86
CA LEU A 638 -26.48 -5.85 22.26
C LEU A 638 -27.52 -6.98 22.26
N GLU A 639 -28.44 -6.94 23.21
CA GLU A 639 -29.45 -7.99 23.41
C GLU A 639 -30.39 -8.16 22.22
N GLU A 640 -30.73 -7.06 21.52
CA GLU A 640 -31.62 -7.08 20.35
C GLU A 640 -31.10 -7.95 19.18
N LEU A 641 -29.78 -8.18 19.12
CA LEU A 641 -29.14 -9.05 18.11
C LEU A 641 -28.96 -10.49 18.60
N GLN A 642 -29.22 -10.76 19.89
CA GLN A 642 -29.26 -12.11 20.45
C GLN A 642 -30.65 -12.74 20.35
N GLN A 643 -31.69 -11.92 20.17
CA GLN A 643 -33.08 -12.34 20.15
C GLN A 643 -33.59 -12.39 18.72
N ASP A 644 -34.27 -13.48 18.35
CA ASP A 644 -34.93 -13.71 17.05
C ASP A 644 -34.04 -13.69 15.79
N PHE A 645 -32.74 -13.39 15.88
CA PHE A 645 -31.78 -13.52 14.77
C PHE A 645 -31.35 -14.97 14.52
N PRO A 646 -30.87 -15.32 13.31
CA PRO A 646 -30.24 -16.61 13.09
C PRO A 646 -28.95 -16.75 13.92
N PRO A 647 -28.55 -17.97 14.34
CA PRO A 647 -27.38 -18.20 15.19
C PRO A 647 -26.06 -17.61 14.66
N ASP A 648 -25.93 -17.48 13.34
CA ASP A 648 -24.76 -16.90 12.68
C ASP A 648 -24.64 -15.38 12.82
N PHE A 649 -25.75 -14.69 13.15
CA PHE A 649 -25.81 -13.25 13.35
C PHE A 649 -25.63 -12.86 14.83
N HIS A 650 -25.92 -13.76 15.77
CA HIS A 650 -25.74 -13.52 17.21
C HIS A 650 -24.35 -12.97 17.59
N PRO A 651 -23.22 -13.42 16.97
CA PRO A 651 -21.91 -12.86 17.28
C PRO A 651 -21.77 -11.35 17.01
N LEU A 652 -22.62 -10.75 16.16
CA LEU A 652 -22.64 -9.30 15.93
C LEU A 652 -23.05 -8.51 17.17
N GLY A 653 -23.92 -9.09 18.01
CA GLY A 653 -24.35 -8.49 19.27
C GLY A 653 -23.50 -8.86 20.48
N ARG A 654 -22.54 -9.78 20.36
CA ARG A 654 -21.70 -10.17 21.50
C ARG A 654 -20.73 -9.05 21.89
N PRO A 655 -20.29 -8.99 23.17
CA PRO A 655 -19.30 -8.03 23.62
C PRO A 655 -18.02 -8.06 22.77
N VAL A 656 -17.51 -6.88 22.44
CA VAL A 656 -16.20 -6.74 21.79
C VAL A 656 -15.15 -6.58 22.89
N SER A 657 -14.22 -7.53 22.97
CA SER A 657 -13.16 -7.56 23.99
C SER A 657 -11.79 -7.23 23.37
N VAL A 658 -10.93 -6.63 24.19
CA VAL A 658 -9.54 -6.26 23.85
C VAL A 658 -8.50 -7.28 24.31
N TYR A 659 -8.91 -8.42 24.90
CA TYR A 659 -8.02 -9.45 25.51
C TYR A 659 -8.21 -10.90 24.97
N SER A 660 -8.36 -11.13 23.67
CA SER A 660 -8.29 -12.47 23.07
C SER A 660 -6.87 -12.83 22.59
N ASP A 661 -6.18 -13.76 23.26
CA ASP A 661 -4.76 -14.13 23.09
C ASP A 661 -4.25 -14.52 21.67
N ARG A 662 -5.09 -14.47 20.62
CA ARG A 662 -4.73 -14.79 19.23
C ARG A 662 -5.08 -13.63 18.30
N TRP A 663 -4.18 -12.66 18.24
CA TRP A 663 -4.40 -11.37 17.58
C TRP A 663 -4.00 -11.29 16.11
N ARG A 664 -3.06 -12.13 15.67
CA ARG A 664 -2.67 -12.18 14.26
C ARG A 664 -3.67 -13.04 13.50
N CYS A 665 -4.66 -12.35 12.96
CA CYS A 665 -5.65 -12.86 12.05
C CYS A 665 -5.02 -12.99 10.65
N TYR A 666 -4.20 -14.04 10.42
CA TYR A 666 -3.56 -14.32 9.12
C TYR A 666 -4.54 -14.72 8.02
N HIS A 667 -5.82 -14.81 8.35
CA HIS A 667 -6.82 -15.45 7.53
C HIS A 667 -7.79 -14.47 6.87
N TRP A 668 -7.87 -13.20 7.31
CA TRP A 668 -8.77 -12.22 6.68
C TRP A 668 -8.04 -11.46 5.61
N ASP A 669 -8.69 -11.38 4.47
CA ASP A 669 -8.20 -10.58 3.37
C ASP A 669 -9.03 -9.31 3.19
N ALA A 670 -8.49 -8.41 2.38
CA ALA A 670 -8.97 -7.05 2.22
C ALA A 670 -10.33 -6.96 1.49
N ASP A 671 -10.71 -7.92 0.65
CA ASP A 671 -11.83 -7.70 -0.29
C ASP A 671 -13.21 -7.80 0.36
N LEU A 672 -13.34 -8.40 1.55
CA LEU A 672 -14.59 -8.40 2.33
C LEU A 672 -14.84 -7.09 3.09
N ARG A 673 -13.78 -6.30 3.34
CA ARG A 673 -13.86 -5.09 4.16
C ARG A 673 -14.87 -4.05 3.63
N PRO A 674 -14.94 -3.77 2.30
CA PRO A 674 -15.92 -2.83 1.77
C PRO A 674 -17.37 -3.20 2.11
N HIS A 675 -17.70 -4.49 2.14
CA HIS A 675 -19.07 -4.97 2.38
C HIS A 675 -19.56 -4.80 3.83
N TRP A 676 -18.66 -4.63 4.81
CA TRP A 676 -19.07 -4.52 6.21
C TRP A 676 -19.88 -3.25 6.52
N THR A 677 -19.64 -2.17 5.76
CA THR A 677 -20.44 -0.95 5.87
C THR A 677 -21.87 -1.19 5.39
N ALA A 678 -22.05 -1.86 4.25
CA ALA A 678 -23.38 -2.26 3.77
C ALA A 678 -24.02 -3.40 4.59
N LEU A 679 -23.25 -4.13 5.40
CA LEU A 679 -23.79 -5.11 6.34
C LEU A 679 -24.54 -4.41 7.48
N LEU A 680 -24.01 -3.27 7.95
CA LEU A 680 -24.44 -2.54 9.15
C LEU A 680 -24.48 -1.01 8.88
N PRO A 681 -25.30 -0.53 7.93
CA PRO A 681 -25.19 0.83 7.39
C PRO A 681 -25.49 1.95 8.39
N GLU A 682 -26.40 1.74 9.36
CA GLU A 682 -26.67 2.71 10.45
C GLU A 682 -25.84 2.45 11.72
N ARG A 683 -24.96 1.44 11.71
CA ARG A 683 -24.20 0.97 12.89
C ARG A 683 -22.70 0.93 12.65
N ARG A 684 -22.17 1.95 11.95
CA ARG A 684 -20.74 2.10 11.65
C ARG A 684 -19.81 1.97 12.85
N GLU A 685 -20.25 2.35 14.04
CA GLU A 685 -19.49 2.17 15.28
C GLU A 685 -19.22 0.70 15.65
N LEU A 686 -20.13 -0.21 15.32
CA LEU A 686 -19.92 -1.65 15.54
C LEU A 686 -18.89 -2.24 14.57
N VAL A 687 -18.77 -1.65 13.38
CA VAL A 687 -17.72 -1.99 12.41
C VAL A 687 -16.40 -1.39 12.89
N ALA A 688 -16.38 -0.09 13.23
CA ALA A 688 -15.19 0.63 13.67
C ALA A 688 -14.54 0.00 14.92
N VAL A 689 -15.32 -0.39 15.94
CA VAL A 689 -14.76 -0.99 17.16
C VAL A 689 -14.08 -2.34 16.89
N ARG A 690 -14.58 -3.11 15.91
CA ARG A 690 -13.99 -4.39 15.52
C ARG A 690 -12.70 -4.20 14.73
N LEU A 691 -12.54 -3.06 14.05
CA LEU A 691 -11.36 -2.68 13.28
C LEU A 691 -10.36 -1.82 14.03
N LEU A 692 -10.69 -1.43 15.26
CA LEU A 692 -9.86 -0.53 16.04
C LEU A 692 -8.45 -1.08 16.26
N ARG A 693 -8.30 -2.40 16.36
CA ARG A 693 -6.98 -3.03 16.42
C ARG A 693 -6.21 -2.87 15.10
N ASP A 694 -6.87 -3.10 13.97
CA ASP A 694 -6.27 -2.92 12.64
C ASP A 694 -5.81 -1.46 12.44
N PHE A 695 -6.65 -0.49 12.80
CA PHE A 695 -6.28 0.93 12.78
C PHE A 695 -5.09 1.22 13.71
N SER A 696 -5.09 0.67 14.93
CA SER A 696 -3.99 0.89 15.88
C SER A 696 -2.65 0.34 15.37
N SER A 697 -2.68 -0.80 14.66
CA SER A 697 -1.48 -1.41 14.08
C SER A 697 -0.89 -0.59 12.93
N LEU A 698 -1.66 0.28 12.26
CA LEU A 698 -1.14 1.22 11.26
C LEU A 698 -0.11 2.19 11.83
N ALA A 699 -0.34 2.65 13.06
CA ALA A 699 0.51 3.62 13.75
C ALA A 699 1.60 2.95 14.60
N VAL A 700 1.24 1.87 15.30
CA VAL A 700 2.11 1.19 16.28
C VAL A 700 3.00 0.12 15.63
N ASP A 701 2.41 -0.74 14.80
CA ASP A 701 3.07 -1.90 14.21
C ASP A 701 3.48 -1.66 12.74
N ASP A 702 3.24 -0.46 12.21
CA ASP A 702 3.54 -0.03 10.85
C ASP A 702 2.90 -0.92 9.75
N THR A 703 1.75 -1.54 10.04
CA THR A 703 0.95 -2.30 9.05
C THR A 703 0.34 -1.39 7.99
N ARG A 704 -0.14 -1.95 6.87
CA ARG A 704 -0.62 -1.21 5.67
C ARG A 704 -2.05 -1.60 5.30
N GLY A 705 -2.83 -0.62 4.82
CA GLY A 705 -4.08 -0.82 4.08
C GLY A 705 -5.36 -0.94 4.92
N ALA A 706 -5.29 -0.85 6.25
CA ALA A 706 -6.49 -0.90 7.08
C ALA A 706 -7.34 0.38 6.99
N ALA A 707 -6.74 1.53 6.70
CA ALA A 707 -7.46 2.80 6.66
C ALA A 707 -8.32 2.99 5.41
N GLU A 708 -8.19 2.14 4.38
CA GLU A 708 -8.97 2.22 3.14
C GLU A 708 -10.50 2.23 3.38
N ILE A 709 -10.97 1.60 4.45
CA ILE A 709 -12.39 1.57 4.81
C ILE A 709 -12.89 2.86 5.48
N LEU A 710 -12.00 3.74 5.97
CA LEU A 710 -12.40 4.93 6.74
C LEU A 710 -13.28 5.90 5.94
N PRO A 711 -12.99 6.24 4.67
CA PRO A 711 -13.89 7.07 3.86
C PRO A 711 -15.30 6.47 3.77
N ARG A 712 -15.41 5.14 3.58
CA ARG A 712 -16.71 4.44 3.56
C ARG A 712 -17.43 4.50 4.90
N LEU A 713 -16.71 4.41 6.02
CA LEU A 713 -17.29 4.59 7.36
C LEU A 713 -17.74 6.03 7.61
N ALA A 714 -17.02 7.02 7.07
CA ALA A 714 -17.40 8.43 7.14
C ALA A 714 -18.66 8.73 6.32
N GLU A 715 -18.79 8.10 5.14
CA GLU A 715 -19.98 8.16 4.27
C GLU A 715 -21.19 7.39 4.81
N SER A 716 -20.95 6.31 5.55
CA SER A 716 -22.00 5.49 6.15
C SER A 716 -22.82 6.28 7.18
N ASP A 717 -24.10 5.95 7.29
CA ASP A 717 -25.00 6.58 8.26
C ASP A 717 -24.79 6.03 9.69
N GLY A 718 -25.50 6.63 10.66
CA GLY A 718 -25.32 6.33 12.07
C GLY A 718 -24.43 7.32 12.80
N ALA A 719 -24.36 7.19 14.13
CA ALA A 719 -23.54 8.06 14.96
C ALA A 719 -22.04 7.91 14.62
N ALA A 720 -21.32 9.01 14.46
CA ALA A 720 -19.86 9.01 14.49
C ALA A 720 -19.44 9.03 15.96
N GLY A 721 -19.14 7.86 16.51
CA GLY A 721 -18.92 7.68 17.94
C GLY A 721 -17.44 7.55 18.30
N PRO A 722 -17.16 7.09 19.53
CA PRO A 722 -15.79 6.97 20.03
C PRO A 722 -14.90 6.01 19.23
N ALA A 723 -15.44 4.94 18.65
CA ALA A 723 -14.62 3.97 17.94
C ALA A 723 -14.13 4.50 16.59
N LEU A 724 -15.00 5.19 15.84
CA LEU A 724 -14.63 5.82 14.58
C LEU A 724 -13.60 6.92 14.79
N HIS A 725 -13.82 7.82 15.76
CA HIS A 725 -12.89 8.92 16.05
C HIS A 725 -11.51 8.41 16.52
N LEU A 726 -11.47 7.37 17.37
CA LEU A 726 -10.21 6.78 17.81
C LEU A 726 -9.50 6.02 16.67
N GLY A 727 -10.25 5.33 15.80
CA GLY A 727 -9.72 4.71 14.59
C GLY A 727 -9.11 5.74 13.63
N LEU A 728 -9.81 6.86 13.43
CA LEU A 728 -9.34 8.01 12.67
C LEU A 728 -8.06 8.60 13.27
N ALA A 729 -8.01 8.79 14.59
CA ALA A 729 -6.83 9.29 15.30
C ALA A 729 -5.59 8.41 15.05
N TYR A 730 -5.74 7.08 15.08
CA TYR A 730 -4.68 6.15 14.75
C TYR A 730 -4.23 6.25 13.29
N ALA A 731 -5.18 6.29 12.35
CA ALA A 731 -4.89 6.31 10.93
C ALA A 731 -4.22 7.63 10.47
N LEU A 732 -4.55 8.76 11.09
CA LEU A 732 -3.82 10.03 10.91
C LEU A 732 -2.34 9.91 11.32
N GLY A 733 -2.01 8.95 12.19
CA GLY A 733 -0.65 8.60 12.61
C GLY A 733 0.02 7.44 11.85
N ALA A 734 -0.59 6.95 10.77
CA ALA A 734 -0.14 5.76 10.05
C ALA A 734 1.24 5.90 9.38
N ARG A 735 1.98 4.78 9.29
CA ARG A 735 3.31 4.75 8.63
C ARG A 735 3.22 5.06 7.14
N HIS A 736 2.29 4.44 6.44
CA HIS A 736 2.16 4.51 4.98
C HIS A 736 1.29 5.70 4.58
N GLU A 737 1.59 6.28 3.42
CA GLU A 737 0.96 7.52 2.96
C GLU A 737 -0.50 7.34 2.57
N GLU A 738 -0.82 6.28 1.84
CA GLU A 738 -2.19 5.94 1.45
C GLU A 738 -3.15 5.81 2.64
N ASP A 739 -2.68 5.23 3.76
CA ASP A 739 -3.51 5.10 4.97
C ASP A 739 -3.77 6.46 5.62
N ARG A 740 -2.80 7.38 5.57
CA ARG A 740 -2.98 8.76 6.06
C ARG A 740 -3.92 9.54 5.15
N LEU A 741 -3.84 9.35 3.83
CA LEU A 741 -4.74 9.99 2.87
C LEU A 741 -6.19 9.54 3.08
N ALA A 742 -6.42 8.24 3.21
CA ALA A 742 -7.76 7.72 3.51
C ALA A 742 -8.32 8.25 4.85
N ALA A 743 -7.46 8.45 5.85
CA ALA A 743 -7.83 9.10 7.10
C ALA A 743 -8.19 10.58 6.90
N VAL A 744 -7.41 11.33 6.12
CA VAL A 744 -7.70 12.73 5.80
C VAL A 744 -9.04 12.85 5.05
N ASP A 745 -9.30 12.01 4.06
CA ASP A 745 -10.57 11.98 3.33
C ASP A 745 -11.75 11.73 4.28
N ALA A 746 -11.62 10.75 5.17
CA ALA A 746 -12.64 10.46 6.18
C ALA A 746 -12.86 11.63 7.16
N LEU A 747 -11.80 12.30 7.59
CA LEU A 747 -11.88 13.49 8.46
C LEU A 747 -12.65 14.62 7.76
N LEU A 748 -12.32 14.91 6.50
CA LEU A 748 -12.95 15.97 5.73
C LEU A 748 -14.42 15.66 5.42
N VAL A 749 -14.75 14.40 5.11
CA VAL A 749 -16.14 13.96 4.91
C VAL A 749 -16.96 14.09 6.20
N LEU A 750 -16.42 13.69 7.35
CA LEU A 750 -17.10 13.85 8.64
C LEU A 750 -17.30 15.33 8.99
N ALA A 751 -16.32 16.19 8.69
CA ALA A 751 -16.44 17.64 8.88
C ALA A 751 -17.53 18.23 7.98
N ALA A 752 -17.52 17.89 6.68
CA ALA A 752 -18.52 18.36 5.70
C ALA A 752 -19.95 17.91 6.03
N ARG A 753 -20.11 16.77 6.72
CA ARG A 753 -21.40 16.25 7.21
C ARG A 753 -21.79 16.75 8.60
N GLU A 754 -20.99 17.63 9.22
CA GLU A 754 -21.18 18.11 10.60
C GLU A 754 -21.23 16.97 11.65
N GLN A 755 -20.51 15.88 11.38
CA GLN A 755 -20.46 14.67 12.22
C GLN A 755 -19.10 14.48 12.91
N LEU A 756 -18.15 15.39 12.69
CA LEU A 756 -16.83 15.36 13.32
C LEU A 756 -16.88 15.97 14.74
N ASP A 757 -16.63 15.14 15.75
CA ASP A 757 -16.36 15.58 17.12
C ASP A 757 -14.85 15.94 17.25
N ALA A 758 -14.52 17.18 16.90
CA ALA A 758 -13.14 17.68 16.89
C ALA A 758 -12.49 17.69 18.28
N GLU A 759 -13.27 17.90 19.35
CA GLU A 759 -12.80 17.85 20.74
C GLU A 759 -12.37 16.44 21.12
N ARG A 760 -13.21 15.44 20.83
CA ARG A 760 -12.90 14.04 21.07
C ARG A 760 -11.70 13.58 20.25
N LEU A 761 -11.70 13.85 18.95
CA LEU A 761 -10.59 13.47 18.08
C LEU A 761 -9.29 14.11 18.56
N GLY A 762 -9.33 15.41 18.89
CA GLY A 762 -8.18 16.14 19.39
C GLY A 762 -7.65 15.56 20.70
N THR A 763 -8.53 15.24 21.64
CA THR A 763 -8.20 14.60 22.93
C THR A 763 -7.60 13.21 22.74
N ASP A 764 -8.19 12.37 21.87
CA ASP A 764 -7.67 11.04 21.54
C ASP A 764 -6.27 11.15 20.90
N LEU A 765 -6.05 12.07 19.97
CA LEU A 765 -4.72 12.34 19.40
C LEU A 765 -3.70 12.77 20.45
N GLY A 766 -4.10 13.61 21.41
CA GLY A 766 -3.25 14.02 22.52
C GLY A 766 -2.77 12.83 23.35
N GLU A 767 -3.69 11.94 23.73
CA GLU A 767 -3.37 10.71 24.46
C GLU A 767 -2.50 9.75 23.65
N LEU A 768 -2.82 9.54 22.36
CA LEU A 768 -2.09 8.62 21.50
C LEU A 768 -0.66 9.09 21.19
N VAL A 769 -0.46 10.40 21.07
CA VAL A 769 0.90 10.95 20.93
C VAL A 769 1.66 10.89 22.25
N GLY A 770 1.00 11.18 23.38
CA GLY A 770 1.59 11.08 24.72
C GLY A 770 2.02 9.64 25.09
N SER A 771 1.23 8.64 24.70
CA SER A 771 1.56 7.22 24.91
C SER A 771 2.60 6.66 23.92
N GLY A 772 2.98 7.45 22.90
CA GLY A 772 3.92 7.04 21.84
C GLY A 772 3.31 6.16 20.75
N ALA A 773 1.99 5.95 20.77
CA ALA A 773 1.27 5.18 19.77
C ALA A 773 1.25 5.88 18.40
N VAL A 774 1.07 7.20 18.42
CA VAL A 774 1.12 8.05 17.22
C VAL A 774 2.38 8.92 17.27
N LYS A 775 3.18 8.86 16.20
CA LYS A 775 4.39 9.70 16.09
C LYS A 775 3.99 11.11 15.63
N PRO A 776 4.37 12.19 16.34
CA PRO A 776 3.99 13.56 15.95
C PRO A 776 4.38 13.90 14.52
N ALA A 777 5.55 13.45 14.07
CA ALA A 777 6.00 13.69 12.70
C ALA A 777 5.06 13.10 11.63
N ARG A 778 4.35 12.00 11.91
CA ARG A 778 3.36 11.42 10.98
C ARG A 778 2.05 12.20 11.01
N LEU A 779 1.59 12.57 12.20
CA LEU A 779 0.41 13.41 12.38
C LEU A 779 0.57 14.75 11.65
N VAL A 780 1.75 15.37 11.74
CA VAL A 780 2.09 16.61 11.04
C VAL A 780 1.85 16.52 9.54
N GLU A 781 2.21 15.41 8.90
CA GLU A 781 1.97 15.22 7.47
C GLU A 781 0.47 15.18 7.17
N SER A 782 -0.32 14.41 7.93
CA SER A 782 -1.78 14.32 7.75
C SER A 782 -2.48 15.68 7.94
N VAL A 783 -2.13 16.42 9.00
CA VAL A 783 -2.76 17.72 9.26
C VAL A 783 -2.36 18.80 8.27
N ARG A 784 -1.14 18.73 7.70
CA ARG A 784 -0.75 19.60 6.58
C ARG A 784 -1.54 19.28 5.33
N THR A 785 -1.70 18.00 4.99
CA THR A 785 -2.49 17.58 3.83
C THR A 785 -3.92 18.07 3.96
N ALA A 786 -4.55 17.89 5.12
CA ALA A 786 -5.91 18.37 5.35
C ALA A 786 -5.99 19.91 5.29
N ALA A 787 -5.10 20.64 5.97
CA ALA A 787 -5.10 22.12 5.93
C ALA A 787 -4.86 22.68 4.51
N ALA A 788 -4.07 21.99 3.68
CA ALA A 788 -3.82 22.37 2.29
C ALA A 788 -5.06 22.29 1.40
N THR A 789 -6.09 21.52 1.79
CA THR A 789 -7.40 21.52 1.10
C THR A 789 -8.23 22.76 1.38
N GLY A 790 -7.81 23.59 2.34
CA GLY A 790 -8.55 24.76 2.83
C GLY A 790 -9.31 24.50 4.14
N ALA A 791 -9.14 23.33 4.77
CA ALA A 791 -9.79 22.96 6.03
C ALA A 791 -9.09 23.51 7.30
N ASN A 792 -8.67 24.79 7.30
CA ASN A 792 -7.82 25.33 8.39
C ASN A 792 -8.57 25.51 9.72
N ALA A 793 -9.86 25.89 9.72
CA ALA A 793 -10.63 26.01 10.95
C ALA A 793 -10.91 24.64 11.57
N THR A 794 -11.21 23.63 10.74
CA THR A 794 -11.41 22.25 11.18
C THR A 794 -10.14 21.68 11.84
N ILE A 795 -9.00 21.87 11.19
CA ILE A 795 -7.71 21.39 11.70
C ILE A 795 -7.26 22.18 12.93
N TRP A 796 -7.52 23.48 12.97
CA TRP A 796 -7.31 24.28 14.18
C TRP A 796 -8.15 23.76 15.35
N GLU A 797 -9.45 23.55 15.15
CA GLU A 797 -10.36 23.08 16.20
C GLU A 797 -9.95 21.70 16.72
N MET A 798 -9.47 20.79 15.86
CA MET A 798 -8.89 19.54 16.35
C MET A 798 -7.60 19.75 17.14
N LEU A 799 -6.66 20.55 16.61
CA LEU A 799 -5.34 20.74 17.22
C LEU A 799 -5.40 21.51 18.55
N ARG A 800 -6.35 22.43 18.74
CA ARG A 800 -6.52 23.14 20.01
C ARG A 800 -6.83 22.20 21.18
N HIS A 801 -7.43 21.04 20.90
CA HIS A 801 -7.74 19.99 21.89
C HIS A 801 -6.63 18.93 21.99
N THR A 802 -5.80 18.77 20.94
CA THR A 802 -4.60 17.91 20.97
C THR A 802 -3.45 18.54 21.75
N LEU A 803 -3.18 19.84 21.53
CA LEU A 803 -2.01 20.51 22.10
C LEU A 803 -1.95 20.54 23.64
N PRO A 804 -3.06 20.74 24.39
CA PRO A 804 -3.03 20.81 25.84
C PRO A 804 -2.37 19.60 26.51
N ALA A 805 -2.70 18.38 26.07
CA ALA A 805 -2.09 17.15 26.60
C ALA A 805 -0.56 17.14 26.36
N LEU A 806 -0.13 17.50 25.15
CA LEU A 806 1.28 17.46 24.75
C LEU A 806 2.13 18.55 25.37
N LEU A 807 1.56 19.74 25.58
CA LEU A 807 2.23 20.85 26.23
C LEU A 807 2.23 20.67 27.76
N GLY A 808 1.15 20.12 28.32
CA GLY A 808 1.02 19.81 29.76
C GLY A 808 2.15 18.93 30.26
N ASP A 809 2.45 17.83 29.55
CA ASP A 809 3.57 16.92 29.87
C ASP A 809 4.93 17.64 29.97
N LEU A 810 5.08 18.74 29.25
CA LEU A 810 6.32 19.52 29.23
C LEU A 810 6.40 20.56 30.34
N THR A 811 5.35 20.81 31.14
CA THR A 811 5.31 21.90 32.12
C THR A 811 5.68 21.53 33.56
N GLY A 812 5.90 20.24 33.86
CA GLY A 812 6.31 19.78 35.20
C GLY A 812 7.76 20.11 35.59
N ASP A 813 8.11 19.87 36.86
CA ASP A 813 9.42 20.20 37.48
C ASP A 813 10.63 19.56 36.77
N ARG A 814 10.43 18.41 36.11
CA ARG A 814 11.45 17.73 35.31
C ARG A 814 10.85 17.30 33.97
N PRO A 815 10.75 18.22 33.00
CA PRO A 815 10.01 17.94 31.78
C PRO A 815 10.78 16.96 30.89
N PRO A 816 10.09 15.98 30.26
CA PRO A 816 10.72 15.09 29.30
C PRO A 816 11.17 15.88 28.06
N THR A 817 12.11 15.32 27.30
CA THR A 817 12.51 15.90 26.01
C THR A 817 11.29 15.94 25.09
N PRO A 818 10.97 17.09 24.46
CA PRO A 818 9.81 17.19 23.60
C PRO A 818 9.91 16.20 22.44
N PRO A 819 8.81 15.49 22.10
CA PRO A 819 8.83 14.47 21.07
C PRO A 819 9.13 15.09 19.71
N ARG A 820 9.90 14.37 18.89
CA ARG A 820 10.33 14.84 17.58
C ARG A 820 9.10 15.10 16.70
N GLY A 821 8.97 16.34 16.21
CA GLY A 821 7.84 16.79 15.40
C GLY A 821 6.82 17.66 16.16
N LEU A 822 6.88 17.77 17.49
CA LEU A 822 5.94 18.62 18.23
C LEU A 822 6.04 20.10 17.83
N GLY A 823 7.27 20.61 17.62
CA GLY A 823 7.45 21.97 17.11
C GLY A 823 6.97 22.17 15.67
N ASP A 824 6.87 21.10 14.88
CA ASP A 824 6.25 21.15 13.55
C ASP A 824 4.71 21.15 13.66
N LEU A 825 4.15 20.40 14.62
CA LEU A 825 2.71 20.36 14.88
C LEU A 825 2.17 21.72 15.37
N VAL A 826 2.89 22.37 16.30
CA VAL A 826 2.57 23.74 16.75
C VAL A 826 2.69 24.74 15.59
N ALA A 827 3.60 24.51 14.64
CA ALA A 827 3.72 25.36 13.46
C ALA A 827 2.45 25.26 12.58
N VAL A 828 1.95 24.04 12.35
CA VAL A 828 0.70 23.84 11.59
C VAL A 828 -0.48 24.48 12.32
N ALA A 829 -0.56 24.33 13.64
CA ALA A 829 -1.60 24.99 14.43
C ALA A 829 -1.54 26.53 14.31
N ALA A 830 -0.34 27.11 14.32
CA ALA A 830 -0.16 28.55 14.10
C ALA A 830 -0.58 28.97 12.69
N ASP A 831 -0.19 28.22 11.66
CA ASP A 831 -0.58 28.48 10.27
C ASP A 831 -2.12 28.43 10.11
N CYS A 832 -2.76 27.42 10.71
CA CYS A 832 -4.22 27.27 10.67
C CYS A 832 -4.94 28.39 11.41
N ALA A 833 -4.47 28.77 12.61
CA ALA A 833 -5.05 29.87 13.39
C ALA A 833 -4.86 31.23 12.71
N GLU A 834 -3.74 31.47 12.04
CA GLU A 834 -3.48 32.69 11.29
C GLU A 834 -4.42 32.83 10.09
N ARG A 835 -4.62 31.73 9.34
CA ARG A 835 -5.48 31.70 8.16
C ARG A 835 -6.96 31.80 8.53
N SER A 836 -7.41 31.01 9.51
CA SER A 836 -8.81 30.99 9.94
C SER A 836 -9.22 32.17 10.82
N GLY A 837 -8.27 33.01 11.24
CA GLY A 837 -8.54 34.10 12.17
C GLY A 837 -8.93 33.62 13.57
N ALA A 838 -8.57 32.39 13.95
CA ALA A 838 -8.96 31.81 15.23
C ALA A 838 -8.40 32.58 16.43
N ARG A 839 -9.15 32.59 17.54
CA ARG A 839 -8.81 33.28 18.79
C ARG A 839 -9.13 32.40 19.99
N GLY A 840 -8.60 32.78 21.16
CA GLY A 840 -8.86 32.12 22.43
C GLY A 840 -7.60 31.59 23.10
N GLU A 841 -7.76 30.92 24.24
CA GLU A 841 -6.64 30.40 25.02
C GLU A 841 -6.41 28.90 24.76
N VAL A 842 -5.14 28.51 24.73
CA VAL A 842 -4.72 27.10 24.74
C VAL A 842 -3.97 26.84 26.05
N PRO A 843 -4.45 25.92 26.91
CA PRO A 843 -3.76 25.56 28.14
C PRO A 843 -2.28 25.24 27.93
N HIS A 844 -1.43 25.63 28.89
CA HIS A 844 0.03 25.43 28.89
C HIS A 844 0.84 26.17 27.80
N LEU A 845 0.21 26.74 26.77
CA LEU A 845 0.90 27.43 25.67
C LEU A 845 1.74 28.62 26.14
N ALA A 846 1.20 29.47 27.02
CA ALA A 846 1.89 30.65 27.54
C ALA A 846 3.20 30.29 28.25
N GLN A 847 3.20 29.23 29.06
CA GLN A 847 4.36 28.75 29.79
C GLN A 847 5.47 28.26 28.86
N ILE A 848 5.12 27.63 27.72
CA ILE A 848 6.09 27.21 26.71
C ILE A 848 6.64 28.42 25.95
N ALA A 849 5.79 29.38 25.59
CA ALA A 849 6.18 30.59 24.88
C ALA A 849 7.16 31.47 25.69
N GLU A 850 7.03 31.48 27.03
CA GLU A 850 7.88 32.24 27.96
C GLU A 850 9.25 31.60 28.24
N ARG A 851 9.47 30.35 27.81
CA ARG A 851 10.76 29.68 28.00
C ARG A 851 11.89 30.43 27.32
N ARG A 852 13.05 30.45 27.98
CA ARG A 852 14.30 30.92 27.37
C ARG A 852 14.79 29.90 26.35
N GLY A 853 15.17 30.37 25.16
CA GLY A 853 15.67 29.53 24.07
C GLY A 853 15.07 29.87 22.71
N SER A 854 15.66 29.27 21.69
CA SER A 854 15.33 29.43 20.26
C SER A 854 14.92 28.10 19.60
N SER A 855 14.49 27.11 20.39
CA SER A 855 14.00 25.85 19.84
C SER A 855 12.76 26.09 18.98
N ARG A 856 12.56 25.25 17.95
CA ARG A 856 11.41 25.38 17.05
C ARG A 856 10.09 25.40 17.82
N LEU A 857 9.96 24.55 18.84
CA LEU A 857 8.77 24.50 19.70
C LEU A 857 8.49 25.85 20.37
N VAL A 858 9.50 26.47 20.99
CA VAL A 858 9.34 27.76 21.69
C VAL A 858 9.03 28.88 20.70
N ALA A 859 9.71 28.91 19.55
CA ALA A 859 9.47 29.91 18.52
C ALA A 859 8.04 29.83 17.96
N GLN A 860 7.56 28.62 17.64
CA GLN A 860 6.21 28.43 17.11
C GLN A 860 5.13 28.60 18.19
N ALA A 861 5.43 28.28 19.46
CA ALA A 861 4.52 28.58 20.57
C ALA A 861 4.31 30.08 20.78
N ARG A 862 5.38 30.89 20.64
CA ARG A 862 5.26 32.36 20.66
C ARG A 862 4.43 32.86 19.49
N ARG A 863 4.69 32.35 18.28
CA ARG A 863 3.92 32.68 17.08
C ARG A 863 2.43 32.40 17.29
N LEU A 864 2.09 31.17 17.70
CA LEU A 864 0.70 30.79 17.96
C LEU A 864 0.06 31.68 19.04
N ARG A 865 0.76 31.94 20.16
CA ARG A 865 0.26 32.84 21.22
C ARG A 865 -0.05 34.24 20.69
N SER A 866 0.85 34.81 19.89
CA SER A 866 0.65 36.13 19.30
C SER A 866 -0.59 36.16 18.41
N THR A 867 -0.77 35.15 17.55
CA THR A 867 -1.95 35.03 16.67
C THR A 867 -3.26 34.96 17.45
N LEU A 868 -3.28 34.19 18.54
CA LEU A 868 -4.49 33.99 19.34
C LEU A 868 -4.89 35.21 20.18
N VAL A 869 -3.93 36.09 20.50
CA VAL A 869 -4.13 37.30 21.31
C VAL A 869 -4.33 38.55 20.44
N ALA A 870 -3.87 38.56 19.19
CA ALA A 870 -3.96 39.72 18.32
C ALA A 870 -5.42 40.13 18.06
N GLU A 871 -5.85 41.25 18.65
CA GLU A 871 -7.07 41.96 18.25
C GLU A 871 -6.90 42.44 16.81
N VAL A 872 -7.91 42.21 15.98
CA VAL A 872 -7.94 42.76 14.63
C VAL A 872 -7.95 44.28 14.79
N ALA A 873 -6.86 44.95 14.36
CA ALA A 873 -6.90 46.38 14.13
C ALA A 873 -7.97 46.63 13.06
N ALA A 874 -9.13 47.13 13.50
CA ALA A 874 -10.27 47.45 12.68
C ALA A 874 -9.95 48.56 11.66
#